data_AF-A0A1V5V0M2-F1
#
_entry.id   AF-A0A1V5V0M2-F1
#
_cell.length_a   1.000
_cell.length_b   1.000
_cell.length_c   1.000
_cell.angle_alpha   90.00
_cell.angle_beta   90.00
_cell.angle_gamma   90.00
#
_symmetry.space_group_name_H-M   'P 1'
#
loop_
_entity.id
_entity.type
_entity.pdbx_description
1 polymer ?
#
loop_
_entity_poly.entity_id
_entity_poly.type
_entity_poly.pdbx_seq_one_letter_code
_entity_poly.pdbx_strand_id
1 'polypeptide(L)'
;MNRNAFILSLIFILPAVLNAEEPATQSQQKAVSHLVQALKSIRLAIMSGSGETPGAGKPGQDKTAGNPFRSKEKFKLPEMPPKENAHNQLSELSKEQKQLNSEVRKNAGGTSEKLAEKQDSLREKLDAVRKKLSDNKPAAEKLANSDEKMKDASDYLKAEKRLPASVKGEQAAADLEQVRKKLEKDSNQETAKKLEETGKKLDHLSEELKDGKHSSKQTLDELSEMASDLAKEAGNQHKTGTQGNAERLGKVGERMNEAADSGPDSKLPEAKKKEELLQTLGTLKKVVTAARSGQQDPVSFLSSTLSRLNENTDYLKYLKKHPDPAAEQEVRKEMDSLLEDLSSIVGRIAEESADWNVVKAREAVEKELTRYGKNVSGSPEKMAPLLDLAGKLLLALKREVRIHVFEAEEVPEKYRRDAASMTDQSIQTIHWDFPGSWTGLVLAFLFLAAFTILSYRYSLRDFGGFRKTVLCLLRILLFCLILLCLTNPRMETERTIRRQEKPKIAVVFDESGSMLKPSVWKRNRFQDAVAFWNEKVNRADVQTDFYHFGRNLRTVPGAGAEPDVANSGETRFYALAREWIPRFEAEKYNGVICFTDGIDTGEEGRGDLLSALAATPLEHVFVAMNQEVASMPELSFRKIESPSQVFTKTENALTFLIRCGNLHAGFNPVFELLRNRTEVLYTQELAPVNGIRTVKYRMAAELPGTELLTARLLLKGKVCESVTWSIEKTERKDKLNVLIFNGSLDFGTRFIRNVFLDEPSIALDIRYAKGIFPEKTGKGVEFPNRDELGKFDILLLMNLKRNALGPNAEADAMDFVQKGGGLLFVCGNPAAAREYAASTLETLLPVKFARGETSDSRAEPETQRILDEIARGRTPTQFDAHMVRQKEFTFKPQPLYPFELTLLGKKSPLFYKNASDGKPMAVIPQFQDMAPVDSLKPGANLLAFHTAGGREHPLLAYQNFGTGRSMVLACDPLWRWKLNLPSKNPAYEIFWKNLFSYLSLGKNRTTRWIVPNLTPDAKEWELALDPGALIPDPGRIVCKLESGGTEQTLPLQTLDGKLRCVVKPDGTEKTIRAFYEGKAMASFTFSALKSTEIAKEFRTLEPDMEGLREFATLPNVTLLDSGSKLDLADRFGRKEIILKEKTIHPLWHNGWMFFWMAALLILEWIARRWNRLL
;
A
#
# COMPACT_ATOMS: atom_id res chain seq x y z
N MET A 1 60.11 37.36 43.25
CA MET A 1 59.61 36.73 42.01
C MET A 1 60.49 35.53 41.69
N ASN A 2 59.97 34.31 41.78
CA ASN A 2 60.41 33.29 40.83
C ASN A 2 59.34 32.20 40.66
N ARG A 3 58.75 32.23 39.47
CA ARG A 3 57.63 31.43 38.95
C ARG A 3 58.03 29.98 38.61
N ASN A 4 59.26 29.59 38.93
CA ASN A 4 59.83 28.29 38.57
C ASN A 4 59.73 27.23 39.68
N ALA A 5 59.37 27.59 40.91
CA ALA A 5 59.22 26.62 42.02
C ALA A 5 57.86 25.89 42.02
N PHE A 6 56.79 26.51 41.48
CA PHE A 6 55.45 25.92 41.45
C PHE A 6 55.23 24.94 40.27
N ILE A 7 56.06 25.05 39.22
CA ILE A 7 56.02 24.17 38.05
C ILE A 7 56.77 22.86 38.32
N LEU A 8 57.81 22.89 39.17
CA LEU A 8 58.57 21.71 39.56
C LEU A 8 57.84 20.79 40.55
N SER A 9 56.91 21.32 41.36
CA SER A 9 56.07 20.51 42.26
C SER A 9 54.96 19.72 41.54
N LEU A 10 54.56 20.11 40.31
CA LEU A 10 53.52 19.39 39.55
C LEU A 10 54.07 18.22 38.71
N ILE A 11 55.38 18.20 38.43
CA ILE A 11 56.02 17.13 37.66
C ILE A 11 56.32 15.89 38.53
N PHE A 12 56.39 16.05 39.86
CA PHE A 12 56.71 14.96 40.79
C PHE A 12 55.50 14.16 41.33
N ILE A 13 54.26 14.56 41.05
CA ILE A 13 53.06 13.84 41.55
C ILE A 13 52.40 12.94 40.47
N LEU A 14 52.73 13.11 39.19
CA LEU A 14 52.09 12.33 38.13
C LEU A 14 52.51 10.84 37.99
N PRO A 15 53.64 10.35 38.53
CA PRO A 15 53.88 8.90 38.51
C PRO A 15 53.07 8.11 39.55
N ALA A 16 52.44 8.79 40.52
CA ALA A 16 51.75 8.12 41.64
C ALA A 16 50.24 7.85 41.41
N VAL A 17 49.65 8.35 40.31
CA VAL A 17 48.22 8.14 39.98
C VAL A 17 48.03 7.21 38.76
N LEU A 18 49.12 6.81 38.09
CA LEU A 18 49.04 5.87 36.96
C LEU A 18 49.10 4.38 37.36
N ASN A 19 49.08 4.07 38.66
CA ASN A 19 48.96 2.71 39.20
C ASN A 19 47.64 2.50 39.95
N ALA A 20 46.52 2.90 39.34
CA ALA A 20 45.21 2.41 39.73
C ALA A 20 44.51 1.89 38.48
N GLU A 21 44.36 0.58 38.41
CA GLU A 21 43.58 -0.14 37.41
C GLU A 21 42.10 0.29 37.54
N GLU A 22 41.65 1.22 36.70
CA GLU A 22 40.25 1.34 36.27
C GLU A 22 40.13 2.30 35.06
N PRO A 23 39.39 1.95 34.00
CA PRO A 23 39.24 2.83 32.83
C PRO A 23 38.37 4.05 33.17
N ALA A 24 38.91 5.25 32.96
CA ALA A 24 38.22 6.52 33.19
C ALA A 24 36.88 6.61 32.44
N THR A 25 35.83 7.08 33.12
CA THR A 25 34.48 7.22 32.55
C THR A 25 34.43 8.33 31.49
N GLN A 26 33.56 8.15 30.47
CA GLN A 26 33.33 9.08 29.34
C GLN A 26 33.13 10.55 29.76
N SER A 27 32.56 10.77 30.94
CA SER A 27 32.32 12.09 31.55
C SER A 27 33.62 12.81 31.91
N GLN A 28 34.65 12.09 32.39
CA GLN A 28 35.95 12.64 32.74
C GLN A 28 36.74 13.04 31.47
N GLN A 29 36.64 12.24 30.40
CA GLN A 29 37.25 12.57 29.11
C GLN A 29 36.63 13.83 28.48
N LYS A 30 35.30 14.02 28.63
CA LYS A 30 34.62 15.28 28.25
C LYS A 30 35.03 16.46 29.12
N ALA A 31 35.14 16.30 30.43
CA ALA A 31 35.56 17.40 31.31
C ALA A 31 36.97 17.91 30.95
N VAL A 32 37.89 16.99 30.62
CA VAL A 32 39.25 17.33 30.18
C VAL A 32 39.26 18.02 28.81
N SER A 33 38.40 17.61 27.87
CA SER A 33 38.33 18.27 26.55
C SER A 33 37.77 19.69 26.64
N HIS A 34 36.75 19.91 27.49
CA HIS A 34 36.18 21.23 27.75
C HIS A 34 37.17 22.16 28.47
N LEU A 35 37.96 21.65 29.41
CA LEU A 35 39.02 22.42 30.09
C LEU A 35 40.12 22.87 29.09
N VAL A 36 40.50 22.02 28.15
CA VAL A 36 41.46 22.34 27.09
C VAL A 36 40.89 23.36 26.09
N GLN A 37 39.58 23.33 25.83
CA GLN A 37 38.89 24.33 25.02
C GLN A 37 38.79 25.70 25.71
N ALA A 38 38.54 25.72 27.02
CA ALA A 38 38.54 26.94 27.83
C ALA A 38 39.94 27.60 27.86
N LEU A 39 41.00 26.81 27.96
CA LEU A 39 42.38 27.33 27.94
C LEU A 39 42.81 27.86 26.55
N LYS A 40 42.26 27.29 25.45
CA LYS A 40 42.53 27.78 24.09
C LYS A 40 41.77 29.07 23.75
N SER A 41 40.55 29.24 24.26
CA SER A 41 39.76 30.47 24.06
C SER A 41 40.36 31.67 24.82
N ILE A 42 40.92 31.44 26.01
CA ILE A 42 41.66 32.46 26.77
C ILE A 42 42.92 32.92 26.02
N ARG A 43 43.59 32.03 25.28
CA ARG A 43 44.74 32.38 24.42
C ARG A 43 44.34 33.24 23.21
N LEU A 44 43.13 33.08 22.70
CA LEU A 44 42.61 33.83 21.55
C LEU A 44 42.20 35.26 21.94
N ALA A 45 41.60 35.44 23.12
CA ALA A 45 41.22 36.76 23.65
C ALA A 45 42.43 37.66 24.00
N ILE A 46 43.60 37.06 24.26
CA ILE A 46 44.86 37.79 24.52
C ILE A 46 45.53 38.23 23.21
N MET A 47 45.17 37.64 22.06
CA MET A 47 45.85 37.86 20.78
C MET A 47 45.10 38.76 19.79
N SER A 48 43.84 39.12 20.02
CA SER A 48 43.02 39.94 19.10
C SER A 48 42.88 41.42 19.52
N GLY A 49 43.90 41.97 20.19
CA GLY A 49 43.95 43.38 20.55
C GLY A 49 44.79 44.23 19.58
N SER A 50 44.27 44.51 18.37
CA SER A 50 44.62 45.70 17.57
C SER A 50 43.73 45.74 16.32
N GLY A 51 42.83 46.73 16.25
CA GLY A 51 41.79 46.82 15.23
C GLY A 51 42.22 47.51 13.94
N GLU A 52 41.50 47.22 12.85
CA GLU A 52 40.92 48.18 11.89
C GLU A 52 40.07 47.44 10.83
N THR A 53 39.02 48.11 10.36
CA THR A 53 37.96 47.65 9.41
C THR A 53 38.20 48.13 7.96
N PRO A 54 37.47 47.63 6.93
CA PRO A 54 38.00 47.30 5.59
C PRO A 54 37.72 48.34 4.48
N GLY A 55 38.49 48.30 3.39
CA GLY A 55 38.30 49.10 2.17
C GLY A 55 38.65 48.35 0.87
N ALA A 56 37.91 48.66 -0.20
CA ALA A 56 37.79 47.93 -1.47
C ALA A 56 38.89 48.23 -2.53
N GLY A 57 39.15 47.26 -3.43
CA GLY A 57 39.98 47.44 -4.64
C GLY A 57 39.97 46.22 -5.59
N LYS A 58 39.92 46.50 -6.91
CA LYS A 58 39.66 45.58 -8.05
C LYS A 58 40.90 44.74 -8.51
N PRO A 59 40.71 43.75 -9.41
CA PRO A 59 41.55 42.55 -9.51
C PRO A 59 42.67 42.65 -10.56
N GLY A 60 43.81 42.04 -10.26
CA GLY A 60 44.85 41.77 -11.25
C GLY A 60 46.25 41.75 -10.66
N GLN A 61 46.90 40.58 -10.74
CA GLN A 61 48.33 40.34 -10.56
C GLN A 61 48.90 40.53 -9.14
N ASP A 62 48.83 39.47 -8.33
CA ASP A 62 50.04 38.95 -7.68
C ASP A 62 49.88 37.47 -7.31
N LYS A 63 50.34 36.57 -8.18
CA LYS A 63 50.50 35.13 -7.86
C LYS A 63 51.86 34.97 -7.20
N THR A 64 52.01 35.35 -5.92
CA THR A 64 53.05 34.85 -4.98
C THR A 64 52.89 35.38 -3.54
N ALA A 65 51.69 35.80 -3.13
CA ALA A 65 51.41 35.96 -1.70
C ALA A 65 50.93 34.60 -1.14
N GLY A 66 51.79 33.96 -0.34
CA GLY A 66 51.45 32.74 0.38
C GLY A 66 50.17 32.93 1.18
N ASN A 67 49.23 31.99 1.01
CA ASN A 67 47.97 31.93 1.73
C ASN A 67 48.20 32.16 3.25
N PRO A 68 47.64 33.24 3.86
CA PRO A 68 47.85 33.54 5.27
C PRO A 68 47.17 32.53 6.21
N PHE A 69 46.44 31.55 5.67
CA PHE A 69 45.86 30.42 6.40
C PHE A 69 46.78 29.20 6.52
N ARG A 70 48.11 29.37 6.39
CA ARG A 70 49.09 28.32 6.71
C ARG A 70 49.27 28.09 8.21
N SER A 71 48.18 28.14 8.97
CA SER A 71 48.15 27.66 10.34
C SER A 71 47.67 26.21 10.33
N LYS A 72 48.24 25.39 11.21
CA LYS A 72 47.89 23.97 11.42
C LYS A 72 46.46 23.81 11.98
N GLU A 73 45.45 24.38 11.34
CA GLU A 73 44.06 24.09 11.65
C GLU A 73 43.77 22.70 11.11
N LYS A 74 43.63 21.74 12.03
CA LYS A 74 43.14 20.40 11.70
C LYS A 74 41.85 20.55 10.92
N PHE A 75 41.81 20.00 9.71
CA PHE A 75 40.58 19.75 8.97
C PHE A 75 39.56 19.13 9.94
N LYS A 76 38.42 19.80 10.11
CA LYS A 76 37.32 19.31 10.91
C LYS A 76 36.08 19.31 10.06
N LEU A 77 35.47 18.14 9.89
CA LEU A 77 34.11 18.10 9.38
C LEU A 77 33.21 18.96 10.28
N PRO A 78 32.27 19.72 9.70
CA PRO A 78 31.21 20.34 10.47
C PRO A 78 30.43 19.26 11.24
N GLU A 79 29.95 19.57 12.44
CA GLU A 79 29.01 18.67 13.12
C GLU A 79 27.72 18.57 12.30
N MET A 80 27.28 17.34 12.00
CA MET A 80 26.12 17.04 11.16
C MET A 80 25.10 16.18 11.92
N PRO A 81 24.42 16.72 12.95
CA PRO A 81 23.49 15.96 13.77
C PRO A 81 22.27 15.50 12.96
N PRO A 82 21.96 14.19 12.89
CA PRO A 82 20.90 13.66 11.99
C PRO A 82 19.51 14.29 12.18
N LYS A 83 19.21 14.82 13.37
CA LYS A 83 17.94 15.48 13.71
C LYS A 83 17.77 16.86 13.07
N GLU A 84 18.86 17.50 12.65
CA GLU A 84 18.82 18.84 12.02
C GLU A 84 18.73 18.78 10.49
N ASN A 85 18.94 17.61 9.90
CA ASN A 85 18.85 17.41 8.46
C ASN A 85 17.40 17.57 7.95
N ALA A 86 17.21 18.37 6.90
CA ALA A 86 15.88 18.68 6.37
C ALA A 86 15.10 17.44 5.89
N HIS A 87 15.77 16.47 5.24
CA HIS A 87 15.13 15.23 4.79
C HIS A 87 14.58 14.40 5.96
N ASN A 88 15.36 14.27 7.03
CA ASN A 88 14.93 13.55 8.24
C ASN A 88 13.79 14.28 8.96
N GLN A 89 13.87 15.62 9.06
CA GLN A 89 12.79 16.44 9.64
C GLN A 89 11.47 16.31 8.85
N LEU A 90 11.53 16.28 7.51
CA LEU A 90 10.35 16.00 6.66
C LEU A 90 9.80 14.59 6.86
N SER A 91 10.66 13.60 7.07
CA SER A 91 10.26 12.22 7.34
C SER A 91 9.49 12.10 8.66
N GLU A 92 9.99 12.72 9.72
CA GLU A 92 9.33 12.76 11.03
C GLU A 92 8.02 13.56 10.97
N LEU A 93 8.01 14.73 10.32
CA LEU A 93 6.79 15.52 10.08
C LEU A 93 5.71 14.74 9.33
N SER A 94 6.08 14.01 8.28
CA SER A 94 5.16 13.14 7.52
C SER A 94 4.56 12.04 8.40
N LYS A 95 5.37 11.41 9.27
CA LYS A 95 4.89 10.42 10.25
C LYS A 95 3.94 11.03 11.28
N GLU A 96 4.34 12.14 11.91
CA GLU A 96 3.54 12.81 12.93
C GLU A 96 2.20 13.31 12.35
N GLN A 97 2.19 13.85 11.12
CA GLN A 97 0.96 14.26 10.44
C GLN A 97 0.04 13.07 10.15
N LYS A 98 0.58 11.92 9.70
CA LYS A 98 -0.21 10.70 9.48
C LYS A 98 -0.78 10.14 10.77
N GLN A 99 0.01 10.19 11.85
CA GLN A 99 -0.46 9.79 13.18
C GLN A 99 -1.61 10.70 13.64
N LEU A 100 -1.46 12.02 13.50
CA LEU A 100 -2.52 12.97 13.84
C LEU A 100 -3.79 12.73 13.01
N ASN A 101 -3.67 12.47 11.70
CA ASN A 101 -4.82 12.10 10.86
C ASN A 101 -5.51 10.82 11.35
N SER A 102 -4.73 9.84 11.83
CA SER A 102 -5.28 8.60 12.39
C SER A 102 -6.02 8.84 13.72
N GLU A 103 -5.52 9.73 14.57
CA GLU A 103 -6.17 10.17 15.81
C GLU A 103 -7.50 10.86 15.50
N VAL A 104 -7.50 11.81 14.55
CA VAL A 104 -8.70 12.52 14.08
C VAL A 104 -9.77 11.55 13.55
N ARG A 105 -9.38 10.51 12.80
CA ARG A 105 -10.31 9.49 12.26
C ARG A 105 -10.89 8.56 13.31
N LYS A 106 -10.05 8.11 14.25
CA LYS A 106 -10.44 7.15 15.28
C LYS A 106 -11.17 7.81 16.46
N ASN A 107 -11.40 9.12 16.41
CA ASN A 107 -11.82 9.93 17.56
C ASN A 107 -10.91 9.73 18.79
N ALA A 108 -9.65 9.35 18.56
CA ALA A 108 -8.64 9.20 19.59
C ALA A 108 -7.87 10.54 19.75
N GLY A 109 -7.28 10.79 20.91
CA GLY A 109 -6.41 11.97 21.10
C GLY A 109 -7.05 13.23 21.70
N GLY A 110 -8.34 13.18 22.09
CA GLY A 110 -8.98 14.21 22.93
C GLY A 110 -9.99 15.11 22.21
N THR A 111 -10.23 16.30 22.78
CA THR A 111 -11.14 17.32 22.24
C THR A 111 -10.62 17.85 20.89
N SER A 112 -11.50 18.36 20.04
CA SER A 112 -11.08 18.90 18.72
C SER A 112 -10.10 20.08 18.85
N GLU A 113 -10.17 20.82 19.96
CA GLU A 113 -9.23 21.87 20.33
C GLU A 113 -7.81 21.34 20.59
N LYS A 114 -7.65 20.25 21.34
CA LYS A 114 -6.33 19.60 21.55
C LYS A 114 -5.73 19.05 20.26
N LEU A 115 -6.57 18.54 19.36
CA LEU A 115 -6.12 18.06 18.05
C LEU A 115 -5.70 19.24 17.15
N ALA A 116 -6.36 20.40 17.26
CA ALA A 116 -5.97 21.61 16.57
C ALA A 116 -4.63 22.17 17.09
N GLU A 117 -4.39 22.14 18.41
CA GLU A 117 -3.09 22.51 19.00
C GLU A 117 -1.95 21.63 18.49
N LYS A 118 -2.18 20.30 18.40
CA LYS A 118 -1.21 19.38 17.78
C LYS A 118 -0.98 19.74 16.31
N GLN A 119 -2.02 20.06 15.55
CA GLN A 119 -1.91 20.46 14.15
C GLN A 119 -1.11 21.76 13.99
N ASP A 120 -1.33 22.75 14.86
CA ASP A 120 -0.59 24.02 14.87
C ASP A 120 0.89 23.82 15.25
N SER A 121 1.19 22.90 16.18
CA SER A 121 2.57 22.52 16.51
C SER A 121 3.31 21.90 15.32
N LEU A 122 2.64 21.07 14.51
CA LEU A 122 3.22 20.51 13.28
C LEU A 122 3.53 21.59 12.24
N ARG A 123 2.70 22.63 12.16
CA ARG A 123 2.92 23.76 11.26
C ARG A 123 4.14 24.58 11.64
N GLU A 124 4.37 24.79 12.93
CA GLU A 124 5.57 25.48 13.42
C GLU A 124 6.86 24.71 13.03
N LYS A 125 6.84 23.38 13.20
CA LYS A 125 7.92 22.50 12.76
C LYS A 125 8.11 22.55 11.23
N LEU A 126 7.03 22.61 10.45
CA LEU A 126 7.07 22.73 8.99
C LEU A 126 7.69 24.07 8.53
N ASP A 127 7.35 25.18 9.19
CA ASP A 127 7.92 26.49 8.88
C ASP A 127 9.45 26.54 9.08
N ALA A 128 9.94 25.89 10.14
CA ALA A 128 11.38 25.75 10.38
C ALA A 128 12.09 25.01 9.23
N VAL A 129 11.49 23.95 8.70
CA VAL A 129 12.03 23.19 7.55
C VAL A 129 11.93 24.01 6.25
N ARG A 130 10.80 24.71 6.04
CA ARG A 130 10.58 25.57 4.87
C ARG A 130 11.63 26.67 4.77
N LYS A 131 12.01 27.30 5.90
CA LYS A 131 13.08 28.30 5.97
C LYS A 131 14.44 27.75 5.56
N LYS A 132 14.76 26.50 5.94
CA LYS A 132 16.01 25.83 5.52
C LYS A 132 16.06 25.53 4.02
N LEU A 133 14.90 25.32 3.40
CA LEU A 133 14.77 24.98 1.98
C LEU A 133 14.36 26.19 1.11
N SER A 134 14.52 27.43 1.61
CA SER A 134 14.13 28.65 0.89
C SER A 134 14.76 28.78 -0.49
N ASP A 135 16.00 28.28 -0.63
CA ASP A 135 16.78 28.39 -1.85
C ASP A 135 16.31 27.39 -2.92
N ASN A 136 15.61 26.32 -2.52
CA ASN A 136 14.97 25.36 -3.41
C ASN A 136 13.52 25.82 -3.68
N LYS A 137 13.34 26.77 -4.60
CA LYS A 137 12.02 27.38 -4.92
C LYS A 137 10.89 26.35 -5.12
N PRO A 138 11.07 25.26 -5.90
CA PRO A 138 10.02 24.25 -6.07
C PRO A 138 9.65 23.50 -4.79
N ALA A 139 10.62 23.22 -3.92
CA ALA A 139 10.34 22.60 -2.62
C ALA A 139 9.64 23.58 -1.68
N ALA A 140 10.12 24.84 -1.61
CA ALA A 140 9.54 25.88 -0.77
C ALA A 140 8.08 26.21 -1.13
N GLU A 141 7.73 26.20 -2.42
CA GLU A 141 6.37 26.42 -2.91
C GLU A 141 5.43 25.27 -2.51
N LYS A 142 5.86 24.01 -2.69
CA LYS A 142 5.07 22.85 -2.24
C LYS A 142 4.90 22.79 -0.73
N LEU A 143 5.93 23.16 0.04
CA LEU A 143 5.82 23.24 1.50
C LEU A 143 4.89 24.37 1.94
N ALA A 144 4.80 25.47 1.18
CA ALA A 144 3.80 26.52 1.42
C ALA A 144 2.37 26.01 1.21
N ASN A 145 2.13 25.26 0.14
CA ASN A 145 0.82 24.62 -0.12
C ASN A 145 0.47 23.59 0.97
N SER A 146 1.47 22.86 1.47
CA SER A 146 1.29 21.93 2.59
C SER A 146 0.93 22.67 3.89
N ASP A 147 1.58 23.79 4.18
CA ASP A 147 1.23 24.63 5.34
C ASP A 147 -0.20 25.20 5.24
N GLU A 148 -0.62 25.65 4.05
CA GLU A 148 -2.00 26.11 3.84
C GLU A 148 -3.02 24.99 4.10
N LYS A 149 -2.75 23.77 3.64
CA LYS A 149 -3.59 22.59 3.92
C LYS A 149 -3.60 22.23 5.41
N MET A 150 -2.46 22.34 6.09
CA MET A 150 -2.40 22.11 7.54
C MET A 150 -3.15 23.20 8.31
N LYS A 151 -3.13 24.45 7.83
CA LYS A 151 -3.93 25.55 8.38
C LYS A 151 -5.42 25.26 8.24
N ASP A 152 -5.88 24.88 7.05
CA ASP A 152 -7.27 24.48 6.81
C ASP A 152 -7.68 23.33 7.73
N ALA A 153 -6.79 22.34 7.94
CA ALA A 153 -7.04 21.24 8.86
C ALA A 153 -7.21 21.72 10.31
N SER A 154 -6.37 22.64 10.78
CA SER A 154 -6.48 23.27 12.09
C SER A 154 -7.80 24.04 12.24
N ASP A 155 -8.17 24.86 11.25
CA ASP A 155 -9.40 25.64 11.24
C ASP A 155 -10.64 24.73 11.24
N TYR A 156 -10.61 23.62 10.51
CA TYR A 156 -11.67 22.61 10.55
C TYR A 156 -11.77 21.91 11.92
N LEU A 157 -10.64 21.62 12.58
CA LEU A 157 -10.65 21.05 13.93
C LEU A 157 -11.22 22.04 14.96
N LYS A 158 -10.85 23.33 14.88
CA LYS A 158 -11.42 24.40 15.72
C LYS A 158 -12.92 24.58 15.50
N ALA A 159 -13.41 24.33 14.28
CA ALA A 159 -14.83 24.31 13.95
C ALA A 159 -15.53 22.96 14.20
N GLU A 160 -14.90 22.02 14.92
CA GLU A 160 -15.37 20.66 15.21
C GLU A 160 -15.67 19.77 13.98
N LYS A 161 -15.14 20.13 12.81
CA LYS A 161 -15.29 19.41 11.54
C LYS A 161 -14.12 18.44 11.33
N ARG A 162 -14.15 17.29 12.00
CA ARG A 162 -13.06 16.29 11.96
C ARG A 162 -12.84 15.63 10.59
N LEU A 163 -13.91 15.36 9.83
CA LEU A 163 -13.78 14.68 8.53
C LEU A 163 -13.05 15.56 7.49
N PRO A 164 -13.45 16.84 7.28
CA PRO A 164 -12.69 17.75 6.41
C PRO A 164 -11.25 17.99 6.90
N ALA A 165 -11.04 18.07 8.22
CA ALA A 165 -9.70 18.18 8.79
C ALA A 165 -8.81 16.99 8.44
N SER A 166 -9.33 15.76 8.55
CA SER A 166 -8.59 14.54 8.19
C SER A 166 -8.21 14.54 6.71
N VAL A 167 -9.10 14.98 5.81
CA VAL A 167 -8.82 15.03 4.36
C VAL A 167 -7.73 16.05 4.05
N LYS A 168 -7.80 17.25 4.63
CA LYS A 168 -6.77 18.28 4.45
C LYS A 168 -5.42 17.86 5.03
N GLY A 169 -5.43 17.24 6.20
CA GLY A 169 -4.22 16.67 6.82
C GLY A 169 -3.60 15.53 6.00
N GLU A 170 -4.39 14.73 5.28
CA GLU A 170 -3.86 13.72 4.36
C GLU A 170 -3.22 14.32 3.12
N GLN A 171 -3.84 15.35 2.54
CA GLN A 171 -3.27 16.09 1.42
C GLN A 171 -1.95 16.76 1.82
N ALA A 172 -1.86 17.33 3.03
CA ALA A 172 -0.62 17.89 3.56
C ALA A 172 0.47 16.82 3.69
N ALA A 173 0.15 15.65 4.26
CA ALA A 173 1.10 14.54 4.41
C ALA A 173 1.61 14.01 3.05
N ALA A 174 0.75 13.97 2.03
CA ALA A 174 1.14 13.58 0.68
C ALA A 174 2.12 14.57 0.04
N ASP A 175 1.90 15.88 0.22
CA ASP A 175 2.80 16.92 -0.28
C ASP A 175 4.17 16.85 0.39
N LEU A 176 4.22 16.64 1.72
CA LEU A 176 5.48 16.45 2.46
C LEU A 176 6.29 15.27 1.92
N GLU A 177 5.61 14.15 1.66
CA GLU A 177 6.25 12.94 1.13
C GLU A 177 6.79 13.14 -0.29
N GLN A 178 6.07 13.89 -1.14
CA GLN A 178 6.54 14.24 -2.47
C GLN A 178 7.79 15.12 -2.43
N VAL A 179 7.82 16.12 -1.54
CA VAL A 179 9.00 16.98 -1.37
C VAL A 179 10.19 16.16 -0.88
N ARG A 180 9.98 15.28 0.12
CA ARG A 180 11.01 14.38 0.65
C ARG A 180 11.65 13.52 -0.44
N LYS A 181 10.83 12.80 -1.22
CA LYS A 181 11.32 11.92 -2.31
C LYS A 181 12.07 12.68 -3.40
N LYS A 182 11.59 13.88 -3.74
CA LYS A 182 12.27 14.73 -4.73
C LYS A 182 13.62 15.20 -4.21
N LEU A 183 13.68 15.64 -2.95
CA LEU A 183 14.91 16.06 -2.28
C LEU A 183 15.96 14.93 -2.26
N GLU A 184 15.53 13.70 -1.96
CA GLU A 184 16.40 12.52 -1.98
C GLU A 184 16.97 12.24 -3.37
N LYS A 185 16.12 12.29 -4.41
CA LYS A 185 16.54 12.11 -5.80
C LYS A 185 17.56 13.17 -6.23
N ASP A 186 17.25 14.44 -6.00
CA ASP A 186 18.11 15.57 -6.39
C ASP A 186 19.46 15.49 -5.65
N SER A 187 19.43 15.19 -4.34
CA SER A 187 20.62 14.98 -3.51
C SER A 187 21.50 13.83 -4.01
N ASN A 188 20.91 12.70 -4.41
CA ASN A 188 21.66 11.55 -4.94
C ASN A 188 22.33 11.87 -6.28
N GLN A 189 21.65 12.61 -7.16
CA GLN A 189 22.20 13.03 -8.45
C GLN A 189 23.38 14.00 -8.27
N GLU A 190 23.22 15.00 -7.40
CA GLU A 190 24.26 15.99 -7.11
C GLU A 190 25.50 15.35 -6.48
N THR A 191 25.29 14.43 -5.53
CA THR A 191 26.38 13.69 -4.88
C THR A 191 27.13 12.80 -5.87
N ALA A 192 26.42 12.09 -6.75
CA ALA A 192 27.03 11.25 -7.77
C ALA A 192 27.88 12.09 -8.75
N LYS A 193 27.37 13.26 -9.16
CA LYS A 193 28.09 14.19 -10.03
C LYS A 193 29.36 14.71 -9.34
N LYS A 194 29.28 15.12 -8.07
CA LYS A 194 30.43 15.63 -7.33
C LYS A 194 31.53 14.58 -7.15
N LEU A 195 31.15 13.33 -6.85
CA LEU A 195 32.10 12.22 -6.73
C LEU A 195 32.72 11.83 -8.08
N GLU A 196 31.97 11.92 -9.17
CA GLU A 196 32.51 11.72 -10.52
C GLU A 196 33.53 12.81 -10.90
N GLU A 197 33.21 14.09 -10.65
CA GLU A 197 34.16 15.19 -10.84
C GLU A 197 35.43 15.01 -10.01
N THR A 198 35.29 14.54 -8.76
CA THR A 198 36.40 14.26 -7.86
C THR A 198 37.27 13.11 -8.39
N GLY A 199 36.65 12.03 -8.90
CA GLY A 199 37.37 10.92 -9.52
C GLY A 199 38.17 11.36 -10.75
N LYS A 200 37.58 12.20 -11.61
CA LYS A 200 38.26 12.77 -12.78
C LYS A 200 39.45 13.66 -12.40
N LYS A 201 39.31 14.47 -11.34
CA LYS A 201 40.41 15.28 -10.81
C LYS A 201 41.56 14.42 -10.26
N LEU A 202 41.26 13.33 -9.55
CA LEU A 202 42.29 12.39 -9.08
C LEU A 202 43.04 11.72 -10.24
N ASP A 203 42.34 11.35 -11.31
CA ASP A 203 42.96 10.78 -12.51
C ASP A 203 43.90 11.77 -13.19
N HIS A 204 43.47 13.02 -13.34
CA HIS A 204 44.30 14.09 -13.87
C HIS A 204 45.56 14.32 -13.02
N LEU A 205 45.40 14.38 -11.70
CA LEU A 205 46.49 14.52 -10.73
C LEU A 205 47.51 13.38 -10.81
N SER A 206 47.02 12.14 -10.98
CA SER A 206 47.88 10.97 -11.15
C SER A 206 48.70 11.07 -12.45
N GLU A 207 48.09 11.48 -13.56
CA GLU A 207 48.81 11.64 -14.84
C GLU A 207 49.81 12.81 -14.82
N GLU A 208 49.47 13.94 -14.21
CA GLU A 208 50.40 15.08 -14.08
C GLU A 208 51.61 14.77 -13.18
N LEU A 209 51.41 13.95 -12.14
CA LEU A 209 52.50 13.49 -11.28
C LEU A 209 53.41 12.49 -12.01
N LYS A 210 52.86 11.59 -12.84
CA LYS A 210 53.61 10.67 -13.70
C LYS A 210 54.44 11.40 -14.76
N ASP A 211 53.83 12.37 -15.45
CA ASP A 211 54.47 13.21 -16.46
C ASP A 211 55.52 14.17 -15.88
N GLY A 212 55.53 14.33 -14.55
CA GLY A 212 56.41 15.27 -13.85
C GLY A 212 56.03 16.74 -13.98
N LYS A 213 54.79 17.03 -14.44
CA LYS A 213 54.23 18.37 -14.52
C LYS A 213 53.87 18.93 -13.13
N HIS A 214 53.48 18.06 -12.20
CA HIS A 214 53.29 18.40 -10.79
C HIS A 214 54.38 17.79 -9.88
N SER A 215 54.85 18.61 -8.93
CA SER A 215 55.70 18.15 -7.83
C SER A 215 54.88 17.46 -6.75
N SER A 216 55.52 16.59 -5.94
CA SER A 216 54.84 15.90 -4.83
C SER A 216 54.16 16.86 -3.86
N LYS A 217 54.71 18.08 -3.69
CA LYS A 217 54.13 19.14 -2.87
C LYS A 217 52.86 19.75 -3.48
N GLN A 218 52.88 20.04 -4.78
CA GLN A 218 51.70 20.57 -5.48
C GLN A 218 50.54 19.58 -5.47
N THR A 219 50.82 18.28 -5.62
CA THR A 219 49.80 17.23 -5.51
C THR A 219 49.16 17.16 -4.13
N LEU A 220 49.95 17.31 -3.05
CA LEU A 220 49.42 17.34 -1.68
C LEU A 220 48.57 18.60 -1.42
N ASP A 221 49.00 19.75 -1.96
CA ASP A 221 48.24 21.00 -1.86
C ASP A 221 46.86 20.88 -2.56
N GLU A 222 46.82 20.26 -3.76
CA GLU A 222 45.55 20.02 -4.49
C GLU A 222 44.65 18.98 -3.81
N LEU A 223 45.22 17.95 -3.18
CA LEU A 223 44.45 16.99 -2.37
C LEU A 223 43.75 17.68 -1.18
N SER A 224 44.43 18.61 -0.52
CA SER A 224 43.86 19.39 0.59
C SER A 224 42.73 20.31 0.11
N GLU A 225 42.89 20.96 -1.05
CA GLU A 225 41.84 21.78 -1.67
C GLU A 225 40.60 20.96 -2.02
N MET A 226 40.79 19.77 -2.62
CA MET A 226 39.68 18.85 -2.91
C MET A 226 38.98 18.36 -1.65
N ALA A 227 39.72 18.09 -0.57
CA ALA A 227 39.14 17.70 0.71
C ALA A 227 38.25 18.80 1.30
N SER A 228 38.69 20.06 1.21
CA SER A 228 37.90 21.23 1.63
C SER A 228 36.62 21.40 0.79
N ASP A 229 36.71 21.23 -0.53
CA ASP A 229 35.56 21.25 -1.44
C ASP A 229 34.51 20.18 -1.09
N LEU A 230 34.95 18.97 -0.78
CA LEU A 230 34.07 17.86 -0.37
C LEU A 230 33.44 18.11 1.00
N ALA A 231 34.17 18.69 1.96
CA ALA A 231 33.63 19.05 3.26
C ALA A 231 32.54 20.14 3.16
N LYS A 232 32.74 21.12 2.27
CA LYS A 232 31.73 22.15 1.98
C LYS A 232 30.47 21.54 1.39
N GLU A 233 30.62 20.62 0.44
CA GLU A 233 29.48 19.94 -0.18
C GLU A 233 28.79 18.97 0.79
N ALA A 234 29.53 18.28 1.66
CA ALA A 234 28.95 17.51 2.76
C ALA A 234 28.06 18.39 3.66
N GLY A 235 28.52 19.60 4.00
CA GLY A 235 27.73 20.57 4.75
C GLY A 235 26.45 21.03 4.03
N ASN A 236 26.50 21.19 2.70
CA ASN A 236 25.31 21.48 1.89
C ASN A 236 24.31 20.31 1.91
N GLN A 237 24.79 19.08 1.66
CA GLN A 237 23.94 17.88 1.70
C GLN A 237 23.34 17.65 3.10
N HIS A 238 24.03 18.03 4.18
CA HIS A 238 23.47 17.98 5.53
C HIS A 238 22.31 18.97 5.72
N LYS A 239 22.43 20.19 5.19
CA LYS A 239 21.42 21.25 5.33
C LYS A 239 20.19 21.01 4.43
N THR A 240 20.43 20.69 3.16
CA THR A 240 19.38 20.72 2.12
C THR A 240 19.21 19.40 1.38
N GLY A 241 20.07 18.41 1.61
CA GLY A 241 20.02 17.09 0.97
C GLY A 241 19.77 15.98 1.99
N THR A 242 20.40 14.82 1.78
CA THR A 242 20.30 13.67 2.68
C THR A 242 21.52 13.54 3.60
N GLN A 243 21.27 13.11 4.84
CA GLN A 243 22.31 12.82 5.82
C GLN A 243 23.33 11.77 5.31
N GLY A 244 22.85 10.72 4.65
CA GLY A 244 23.73 9.66 4.13
C GLY A 244 24.66 10.14 3.00
N ASN A 245 24.26 11.13 2.20
CA ASN A 245 25.14 11.75 1.21
C ASN A 245 26.17 12.67 1.85
N ALA A 246 25.75 13.44 2.85
CA ALA A 246 26.64 14.30 3.63
C ALA A 246 27.79 13.51 4.29
N GLU A 247 27.45 12.39 4.95
CA GLU A 247 28.45 11.51 5.59
C GLU A 247 29.38 10.86 4.57
N ARG A 248 28.87 10.48 3.38
CA ARG A 248 29.67 9.92 2.30
C ARG A 248 30.73 10.89 1.79
N LEU A 249 30.32 12.10 1.43
CA LEU A 249 31.24 13.15 0.96
C LEU A 249 32.23 13.53 2.05
N GLY A 250 31.76 13.61 3.29
CA GLY A 250 32.59 13.90 4.45
C GLY A 250 33.71 12.87 4.67
N LYS A 251 33.39 11.57 4.61
CA LYS A 251 34.38 10.48 4.73
C LYS A 251 35.42 10.51 3.62
N VAL A 252 35.02 10.81 2.38
CA VAL A 252 35.96 10.95 1.26
C VAL A 252 36.88 12.14 1.48
N GLY A 253 36.33 13.29 1.89
CA GLY A 253 37.11 14.48 2.22
C GLY A 253 38.10 14.23 3.37
N GLU A 254 37.68 13.54 4.42
CA GLU A 254 38.54 13.16 5.54
C GLU A 254 39.72 12.29 5.10
N ARG A 255 39.47 11.24 4.30
CA ARG A 255 40.53 10.39 3.75
C ARG A 255 41.49 11.15 2.84
N MET A 256 40.99 12.07 2.03
CA MET A 256 41.84 12.93 1.19
C MET A 256 42.71 13.86 2.02
N ASN A 257 42.15 14.44 3.09
CA ASN A 257 42.91 15.29 4.00
C ASN A 257 43.95 14.49 4.80
N GLU A 258 43.60 13.29 5.29
CA GLU A 258 44.55 12.38 5.94
C GLU A 258 45.74 12.05 5.03
N ALA A 259 45.47 11.77 3.75
CA ALA A 259 46.51 11.52 2.76
C ALA A 259 47.38 12.76 2.47
N ALA A 260 46.78 13.96 2.43
CA ALA A 260 47.49 15.22 2.26
C ALA A 260 48.38 15.56 3.48
N ASP A 261 47.89 15.29 4.70
CA ASP A 261 48.58 15.58 5.96
C ASP A 261 49.70 14.57 6.27
N SER A 262 49.47 13.28 5.97
CA SER A 262 50.45 12.23 6.23
C SER A 262 51.64 12.34 5.27
N GLY A 263 51.37 12.45 3.96
CA GLY A 263 52.38 12.60 2.92
C GLY A 263 53.48 11.50 2.90
N PRO A 264 54.28 11.41 1.84
CA PRO A 264 55.47 10.56 1.85
C PRO A 264 56.56 11.17 2.75
N ASP A 265 57.40 10.33 3.37
CA ASP A 265 58.46 10.80 4.30
C ASP A 265 59.33 11.90 3.64
N SER A 266 59.39 13.05 4.31
CA SER A 266 60.20 14.21 3.89
C SER A 266 61.65 13.88 3.54
N LYS A 267 62.22 12.82 4.11
CA LYS A 267 63.60 12.35 3.88
C LYS A 267 63.78 11.47 2.64
N LEU A 268 62.70 11.01 2.00
CA LEU A 268 62.78 10.18 0.80
C LEU A 268 63.23 10.97 -0.43
N PRO A 269 63.98 10.35 -1.37
CA PRO A 269 64.26 10.91 -2.69
C PRO A 269 62.96 11.16 -3.46
N GLU A 270 62.92 12.22 -4.28
CA GLU A 270 61.71 12.65 -5.01
C GLU A 270 61.09 11.53 -5.86
N ALA A 271 61.91 10.66 -6.45
CA ALA A 271 61.43 9.50 -7.21
C ALA A 271 60.60 8.52 -6.36
N LYS A 272 61.01 8.24 -5.12
CA LYS A 272 60.27 7.38 -4.20
C LYS A 272 59.03 8.07 -3.64
N LYS A 273 59.10 9.38 -3.40
CA LYS A 273 57.92 10.19 -2.99
C LYS A 273 56.83 10.15 -4.05
N LYS A 274 57.19 10.25 -5.33
CA LYS A 274 56.25 10.12 -6.46
C LYS A 274 55.59 8.75 -6.50
N GLU A 275 56.36 7.68 -6.31
CA GLU A 275 55.84 6.30 -6.32
C GLU A 275 54.83 6.06 -5.19
N GLU A 276 55.14 6.48 -3.97
CA GLU A 276 54.26 6.37 -2.80
C GLU A 276 52.98 7.24 -2.94
N LEU A 277 53.12 8.46 -3.49
CA LEU A 277 51.98 9.32 -3.81
C LEU A 277 51.07 8.73 -4.89
N LEU A 278 51.63 8.11 -5.94
CA LEU A 278 50.83 7.44 -6.98
C LEU A 278 50.04 6.24 -6.42
N GLN A 279 50.64 5.47 -5.51
CA GLN A 279 49.91 4.42 -4.78
C GLN A 279 48.77 5.02 -3.94
N THR A 280 49.05 6.10 -3.22
CA THR A 280 48.07 6.81 -2.40
C THR A 280 46.90 7.36 -3.24
N LEU A 281 47.18 8.02 -4.37
CA LEU A 281 46.15 8.48 -5.31
C LEU A 281 45.31 7.31 -5.87
N GLY A 282 45.94 6.17 -6.16
CA GLY A 282 45.24 4.94 -6.55
C GLY A 282 44.31 4.40 -5.46
N THR A 283 44.71 4.48 -4.19
CA THR A 283 43.82 4.10 -3.07
C THR A 283 42.67 5.09 -2.89
N LEU A 284 42.93 6.40 -2.98
CA LEU A 284 41.89 7.43 -2.92
C LEU A 284 40.89 7.30 -4.05
N LYS A 285 41.33 6.96 -5.27
CA LYS A 285 40.43 6.66 -6.38
C LYS A 285 39.48 5.51 -6.05
N LYS A 286 39.98 4.41 -5.47
CA LYS A 286 39.13 3.29 -5.02
C LYS A 286 38.12 3.74 -3.98
N VAL A 287 38.51 4.62 -3.04
CA VAL A 287 37.61 5.20 -2.03
C VAL A 287 36.52 6.06 -2.67
N VAL A 288 36.87 6.91 -3.65
CA VAL A 288 35.90 7.74 -4.39
C VAL A 288 34.94 6.89 -5.21
N THR A 289 35.44 5.86 -5.90
CA THR A 289 34.60 4.92 -6.66
C THR A 289 33.66 4.14 -5.74
N ALA A 290 34.13 3.71 -4.57
CA ALA A 290 33.30 3.06 -3.55
C ALA A 290 32.25 4.02 -2.95
N ALA A 291 32.57 5.31 -2.80
CA ALA A 291 31.62 6.32 -2.37
C ALA A 291 30.57 6.63 -3.45
N ARG A 292 30.96 6.62 -4.74
CA ARG A 292 30.08 6.86 -5.90
C ARG A 292 29.04 5.75 -6.09
N SER A 293 29.42 4.50 -5.86
CA SER A 293 28.47 3.37 -5.86
C SER A 293 27.46 3.45 -4.69
N GLY A 294 27.64 4.40 -3.76
CA GLY A 294 26.93 4.46 -2.50
C GLY A 294 27.32 3.30 -1.59
N GLN A 295 27.14 3.47 -0.28
CA GLN A 295 26.76 2.33 0.56
C GLN A 295 25.33 1.92 0.17
N GLN A 296 25.18 1.43 -1.06
CA GLN A 296 24.25 0.36 -1.30
C GLN A 296 25.04 -0.90 -0.94
N ASP A 297 24.50 -1.67 0.00
CA ASP A 297 24.82 -3.09 0.17
C ASP A 297 25.07 -3.70 -1.24
N PRO A 298 26.18 -4.43 -1.50
CA PRO A 298 26.45 -5.06 -2.80
C PRO A 298 25.22 -5.74 -3.39
N VAL A 299 24.35 -6.28 -2.52
CA VAL A 299 23.03 -6.78 -2.84
C VAL A 299 22.10 -5.71 -3.43
N SER A 300 21.91 -4.58 -2.75
CA SER A 300 21.01 -3.51 -3.20
C SER A 300 21.48 -2.84 -4.51
N PHE A 301 22.78 -2.69 -4.71
CA PHE A 301 23.37 -2.11 -5.94
C PHE A 301 23.30 -3.10 -7.11
N LEU A 302 23.56 -4.39 -6.86
CA LEU A 302 23.37 -5.45 -7.85
C LEU A 302 21.89 -5.58 -8.23
N SER A 303 20.98 -5.49 -7.26
CA SER A 303 19.53 -5.52 -7.48
C SER A 303 19.05 -4.34 -8.35
N SER A 304 19.52 -3.11 -8.11
CA SER A 304 19.13 -1.96 -8.92
C SER A 304 19.69 -2.02 -10.34
N THR A 305 20.94 -2.50 -10.48
CA THR A 305 21.60 -2.65 -11.78
C THR A 305 20.88 -3.70 -12.63
N LEU A 306 20.46 -4.82 -12.02
CA LEU A 306 19.70 -5.87 -12.71
C LEU A 306 18.30 -5.43 -13.13
N SER A 307 17.60 -4.62 -12.32
CA SER A 307 16.30 -4.07 -12.70
C SER A 307 16.40 -3.20 -13.96
N ARG A 308 17.36 -2.27 -13.98
CA ARG A 308 17.57 -1.35 -15.12
C ARG A 308 18.04 -2.10 -16.38
N LEU A 309 18.91 -3.10 -16.23
CA LEU A 309 19.29 -3.95 -17.36
C LEU A 309 18.09 -4.72 -17.93
N ASN A 310 17.21 -5.23 -17.08
CA ASN A 310 16.01 -5.94 -17.52
C ASN A 310 15.02 -5.01 -18.23
N GLU A 311 14.75 -3.83 -17.67
CA GLU A 311 13.90 -2.79 -18.27
C GLU A 311 14.40 -2.36 -19.66
N ASN A 312 15.70 -2.06 -19.78
CA ASN A 312 16.31 -1.68 -21.06
C ASN A 312 16.35 -2.84 -22.06
N THR A 313 16.49 -4.08 -21.59
CA THR A 313 16.39 -5.28 -22.45
C THR A 313 14.98 -5.44 -23.04
N ASP A 314 13.94 -5.22 -22.24
CA ASP A 314 12.55 -5.29 -22.70
C ASP A 314 12.20 -4.11 -23.62
N TYR A 315 12.75 -2.92 -23.35
CA TYR A 315 12.59 -1.78 -24.23
C TYR A 315 13.28 -1.97 -25.59
N LEU A 316 14.46 -2.61 -25.64
CA LEU A 316 15.07 -3.00 -26.92
C LEU A 316 14.25 -4.06 -27.69
N LYS A 317 13.60 -5.00 -26.99
CA LYS A 317 12.66 -5.94 -27.64
C LYS A 317 11.44 -5.20 -28.22
N TYR A 318 10.99 -4.14 -27.55
CA TYR A 318 9.93 -3.27 -28.03
C TYR A 318 10.37 -2.48 -29.27
N LEU A 319 11.56 -1.84 -29.23
CA LEU A 319 12.12 -1.11 -30.37
C LEU A 319 12.39 -2.00 -31.60
N LYS A 320 12.67 -3.29 -31.39
CA LYS A 320 12.74 -4.29 -32.48
C LYS A 320 11.40 -4.46 -33.22
N LYS A 321 10.27 -4.20 -32.56
CA LYS A 321 8.92 -4.21 -33.16
C LYS A 321 8.47 -2.81 -33.63
N HIS A 322 9.08 -1.76 -33.08
CA HIS A 322 8.75 -0.35 -33.34
C HIS A 322 10.04 0.47 -33.50
N PRO A 323 10.64 0.49 -34.71
CA PRO A 323 11.98 1.00 -34.92
C PRO A 323 12.08 2.53 -34.73
N ASP A 324 12.88 2.95 -33.75
CA ASP A 324 13.32 4.33 -33.52
C ASP A 324 14.85 4.34 -33.33
N PRO A 325 15.63 4.74 -34.34
CA PRO A 325 17.09 4.66 -34.32
C PRO A 325 17.75 5.52 -33.24
N ALA A 326 17.14 6.66 -32.89
CA ALA A 326 17.70 7.59 -31.91
C ALA A 326 17.52 7.04 -30.49
N ALA A 327 16.31 6.56 -30.18
CA ALA A 327 16.00 5.90 -28.91
C ALA A 327 16.83 4.61 -28.76
N GLU A 328 17.00 3.83 -29.83
CA GLU A 328 17.78 2.61 -29.81
C GLU A 328 19.27 2.88 -29.49
N GLN A 329 19.85 3.94 -30.07
CA GLN A 329 21.24 4.31 -29.81
C GLN A 329 21.46 4.82 -28.37
N GLU A 330 20.50 5.53 -27.81
CA GLU A 330 20.55 6.04 -26.44
C GLU A 330 20.46 4.91 -25.41
N VAL A 331 19.51 3.99 -25.60
CA VAL A 331 19.32 2.81 -24.73
C VAL A 331 20.54 1.89 -24.78
N ARG A 332 21.16 1.73 -25.97
CA ARG A 332 22.41 0.94 -26.12
C ARG A 332 23.57 1.53 -25.31
N LYS A 333 23.74 2.85 -25.31
CA LYS A 333 24.78 3.53 -24.50
C LYS A 333 24.55 3.36 -23.00
N GLU A 334 23.30 3.46 -22.55
CA GLU A 334 22.97 3.23 -21.15
C GLU A 334 23.22 1.78 -20.74
N MET A 335 22.92 0.83 -21.62
CA MET A 335 23.18 -0.59 -21.39
C MET A 335 24.68 -0.91 -21.25
N ASP A 336 25.52 -0.29 -22.08
CA ASP A 336 26.98 -0.44 -21.97
C ASP A 336 27.49 0.08 -20.61
N SER A 337 26.97 1.22 -20.14
CA SER A 337 27.29 1.77 -18.81
C SER A 337 26.85 0.82 -17.67
N LEU A 338 25.67 0.23 -17.77
CA LEU A 338 25.15 -0.69 -16.75
C LEU A 338 25.92 -2.03 -16.71
N LEU A 339 26.43 -2.49 -17.85
CA LEU A 339 27.29 -3.67 -17.94
C LEU A 339 28.67 -3.42 -17.32
N GLU A 340 29.21 -2.20 -17.47
CA GLU A 340 30.44 -1.78 -16.80
C GLU A 340 30.26 -1.70 -15.28
N ASP A 341 29.12 -1.17 -14.82
CA ASP A 341 28.74 -1.20 -13.40
C ASP A 341 28.62 -2.65 -12.88
N LEU A 342 27.94 -3.54 -13.61
CA LEU A 342 27.83 -4.96 -13.25
C LEU A 342 29.20 -5.64 -13.13
N SER A 343 30.10 -5.41 -14.08
CA SER A 343 31.47 -5.95 -14.05
C SER A 343 32.27 -5.42 -12.86
N SER A 344 32.12 -4.13 -12.54
CA SER A 344 32.76 -3.51 -11.37
C SER A 344 32.30 -4.15 -10.05
N ILE A 345 31.01 -4.45 -9.91
CA ILE A 345 30.44 -5.09 -8.70
C ILE A 345 30.94 -6.52 -8.56
N VAL A 346 30.90 -7.28 -9.66
CA VAL A 346 31.33 -8.68 -9.68
C VAL A 346 32.80 -8.80 -9.28
N GLY A 347 33.65 -7.86 -9.74
CA GLY A 347 35.05 -7.77 -9.31
C GLY A 347 35.26 -7.28 -7.87
N ARG A 348 34.25 -6.67 -7.24
CA ARG A 348 34.31 -6.20 -5.83
C ARG A 348 33.82 -7.22 -4.82
N ILE A 349 33.02 -8.21 -5.23
CA ILE A 349 32.64 -9.35 -4.38
C ILE A 349 33.93 -10.14 -4.13
N ALA A 350 34.52 -9.97 -2.95
CA ALA A 350 35.90 -10.38 -2.65
C ALA A 350 36.21 -11.84 -3.05
N GLU A 351 37.45 -12.10 -3.48
CA GLU A 351 37.99 -13.48 -3.63
C GLU A 351 37.97 -14.26 -2.30
N GLU A 352 37.79 -13.57 -1.17
CA GLU A 352 37.80 -14.12 0.18
C GLU A 352 36.39 -14.36 0.77
N SER A 353 35.31 -14.39 -0.04
CA SER A 353 34.02 -14.87 0.47
C SER A 353 34.17 -16.34 0.90
N ALA A 354 33.92 -16.62 2.18
CA ALA A 354 33.97 -17.98 2.72
C ALA A 354 32.82 -18.87 2.22
N ASP A 355 31.86 -18.30 1.47
CA ASP A 355 30.71 -19.01 0.91
C ASP A 355 30.99 -19.50 -0.52
N TRP A 356 31.19 -20.80 -0.65
CA TRP A 356 31.41 -21.49 -1.94
C TRP A 356 30.35 -21.16 -3.02
N ASN A 357 29.09 -20.94 -2.61
CA ASN A 357 28.02 -20.62 -3.56
C ASN A 357 28.15 -19.20 -4.14
N VAL A 358 28.66 -18.25 -3.34
CA VAL A 358 28.95 -16.88 -3.80
C VAL A 358 30.12 -16.89 -4.78
N VAL A 359 31.18 -17.65 -4.48
CA VAL A 359 32.35 -17.81 -5.36
C VAL A 359 31.95 -18.43 -6.71
N LYS A 360 31.24 -19.56 -6.70
CA LYS A 360 30.81 -20.24 -7.93
C LYS A 360 29.86 -19.41 -8.79
N ALA A 361 28.94 -18.69 -8.16
CA ALA A 361 28.02 -17.79 -8.86
C ALA A 361 28.76 -16.58 -9.45
N ARG A 362 29.73 -16.02 -8.71
CA ARG A 362 30.59 -14.93 -9.19
C ARG A 362 31.38 -15.37 -10.42
N GLU A 363 32.07 -16.51 -10.37
CA GLU A 363 32.84 -17.05 -11.49
C GLU A 363 31.98 -17.29 -12.74
N ALA A 364 30.74 -17.78 -12.56
CA ALA A 364 29.81 -17.98 -13.67
C ALA A 364 29.39 -16.67 -14.34
N VAL A 365 29.14 -15.62 -13.55
CA VAL A 365 28.82 -14.27 -14.06
C VAL A 365 30.05 -13.65 -14.72
N GLU A 366 31.24 -13.78 -14.13
CA GLU A 366 32.50 -13.26 -14.65
C GLU A 366 32.88 -13.93 -15.98
N LYS A 367 32.65 -15.24 -16.11
CA LYS A 367 32.84 -16.02 -17.32
C LYS A 367 31.90 -15.59 -18.45
N GLU A 368 30.65 -15.30 -18.15
CA GLU A 368 29.71 -14.78 -19.16
C GLU A 368 30.02 -13.33 -19.52
N LEU A 369 30.38 -12.47 -18.56
CA LEU A 369 30.84 -11.10 -18.83
C LEU A 369 32.07 -11.08 -19.75
N THR A 370 33.03 -11.98 -19.54
CA THR A 370 34.24 -12.12 -20.39
C THR A 370 33.94 -12.76 -21.75
N ARG A 371 33.02 -13.73 -21.82
CA ARG A 371 32.56 -14.36 -23.07
C ARG A 371 31.88 -13.36 -24.02
N TYR A 372 31.23 -12.34 -23.46
CA TYR A 372 30.33 -11.48 -24.22
C TYR A 372 30.91 -10.12 -24.65
N GLY A 373 31.94 -9.59 -23.98
CA GLY A 373 32.76 -8.45 -24.46
C GLY A 373 31.99 -7.18 -24.90
N LYS A 374 32.64 -6.29 -25.68
CA LYS A 374 32.08 -4.99 -26.17
C LYS A 374 30.87 -5.10 -27.14
N ASN A 375 30.29 -6.29 -27.36
CA ASN A 375 29.25 -6.53 -28.39
C ASN A 375 27.88 -6.96 -27.83
N VAL A 376 27.64 -6.82 -26.51
CA VAL A 376 26.38 -7.25 -25.85
C VAL A 376 25.20 -6.36 -26.16
N SER A 377 25.42 -5.06 -26.35
CA SER A 377 24.34 -4.13 -26.70
C SER A 377 23.60 -4.53 -27.98
N GLY A 378 24.23 -5.36 -28.84
CA GLY A 378 23.72 -5.86 -30.12
C GLY A 378 22.46 -6.73 -30.11
N SER A 379 22.17 -7.51 -29.06
CA SER A 379 21.07 -8.50 -29.13
C SER A 379 20.43 -8.85 -27.77
N PRO A 380 19.13 -8.51 -27.55
CA PRO A 380 18.39 -8.79 -26.32
C PRO A 380 18.33 -10.28 -25.93
N GLU A 381 18.44 -11.18 -26.92
CA GLU A 381 18.39 -12.63 -26.73
C GLU A 381 19.63 -13.19 -26.01
N LYS A 382 20.76 -12.47 -26.08
CA LYS A 382 22.00 -12.83 -25.39
C LYS A 382 22.07 -12.29 -23.96
N MET A 383 21.11 -11.45 -23.55
CA MET A 383 21.09 -10.77 -22.24
C MET A 383 20.42 -11.62 -21.15
N ALA A 384 19.45 -12.47 -21.52
CA ALA A 384 18.70 -13.31 -20.60
C ALA A 384 19.57 -14.27 -19.74
N PRO A 385 20.60 -14.96 -20.28
CA PRO A 385 21.45 -15.85 -19.48
C PRO A 385 22.28 -15.10 -18.43
N LEU A 386 22.78 -13.90 -18.76
CA LEU A 386 23.56 -13.10 -17.83
C LEU A 386 22.68 -12.54 -16.70
N LEU A 387 21.45 -12.11 -17.01
CA LEU A 387 20.48 -11.66 -16.01
C LEU A 387 20.10 -12.79 -15.03
N ASP A 388 19.95 -14.02 -15.50
CA ASP A 388 19.70 -15.19 -14.66
C ASP A 388 20.87 -15.52 -13.73
N LEU A 389 22.10 -15.55 -14.25
CA LEU A 389 23.30 -15.81 -13.46
C LEU A 389 23.57 -14.71 -12.43
N ALA A 390 23.42 -13.45 -12.81
CA ALA A 390 23.59 -12.32 -11.89
C ALA A 390 22.47 -12.26 -10.85
N GLY A 391 21.25 -12.70 -11.18
CA GLY A 391 20.16 -12.92 -10.23
C GLY A 391 20.47 -14.01 -9.19
N LYS A 392 21.12 -15.11 -9.61
CA LYS A 392 21.60 -16.17 -8.70
C LYS A 392 22.72 -15.67 -7.77
N LEU A 393 23.65 -14.88 -8.29
CA LEU A 393 24.69 -14.22 -7.48
C LEU A 393 24.08 -13.28 -6.44
N LEU A 394 23.08 -12.48 -6.83
CA LEU A 394 22.34 -11.62 -5.91
C LEU A 394 21.67 -12.41 -4.78
N LEU A 395 21.09 -13.57 -5.11
CA LEU A 395 20.45 -14.45 -4.13
C LEU A 395 21.48 -15.07 -3.16
N ALA A 396 22.67 -15.43 -3.66
CA ALA A 396 23.76 -15.97 -2.85
C ALA A 396 24.34 -14.92 -1.88
N LEU A 397 24.55 -13.69 -2.35
CA LEU A 397 25.04 -12.57 -1.52
C LEU A 397 24.06 -12.21 -0.39
N LYS A 398 22.75 -12.28 -0.64
CA LYS A 398 21.71 -12.07 0.39
C LYS A 398 21.79 -13.07 1.55
N ARG A 399 22.49 -14.21 1.37
CA ARG A 399 22.62 -15.30 2.35
C ARG A 399 23.96 -15.28 3.12
N GLU A 400 24.83 -14.30 2.90
CA GLU A 400 26.16 -14.24 3.54
C GLU A 400 26.10 -13.70 4.99
N VAL A 401 26.53 -14.50 5.97
CA VAL A 401 26.55 -14.17 7.42
C VAL A 401 27.97 -13.71 7.82
N ARG A 402 28.11 -12.56 8.50
CA ARG A 402 29.41 -12.04 8.99
C ARG A 402 29.94 -12.87 10.18
N ILE A 403 31.06 -13.54 10.01
CA ILE A 403 31.77 -14.29 11.06
C ILE A 403 32.49 -13.29 11.99
N HIS A 404 32.33 -13.42 13.32
CA HIS A 404 33.08 -12.65 14.33
C HIS A 404 34.01 -13.59 15.10
N VAL A 405 35.29 -13.19 15.22
CA VAL A 405 36.31 -13.88 16.03
C VAL A 405 36.41 -13.14 17.36
N PHE A 406 36.31 -13.85 18.48
CA PHE A 406 36.37 -13.28 19.84
C PHE A 406 37.67 -13.68 20.53
N GLU A 407 38.19 -12.82 21.40
CA GLU A 407 39.24 -13.19 22.34
C GLU A 407 38.63 -13.92 23.57
N ALA A 408 39.34 -14.88 24.15
CA ALA A 408 38.81 -15.76 25.22
C ALA A 408 38.33 -15.01 26.47
N GLU A 409 38.87 -13.81 26.71
CA GLU A 409 38.55 -12.95 27.84
C GLU A 409 37.25 -12.13 27.62
N GLU A 410 36.83 -11.98 26.36
CA GLU A 410 35.62 -11.22 25.98
C GLU A 410 34.33 -12.04 26.09
N VAL A 411 34.44 -13.36 26.29
CA VAL A 411 33.29 -14.29 26.33
C VAL A 411 32.85 -14.55 27.79
N PRO A 412 31.62 -14.15 28.17
CA PRO A 412 31.11 -14.34 29.53
C PRO A 412 31.14 -15.81 29.97
N GLU A 413 31.49 -16.07 31.24
CA GLU A 413 31.73 -17.40 31.80
C GLU A 413 30.57 -18.40 31.58
N LYS A 414 29.34 -17.89 31.50
CA LYS A 414 28.13 -18.66 31.17
C LYS A 414 28.24 -19.37 29.82
N TYR A 415 28.80 -18.73 28.81
CA TYR A 415 28.97 -19.29 27.46
C TYR A 415 30.17 -20.23 27.35
N ARG A 416 31.14 -20.12 28.26
CA ARG A 416 32.27 -21.07 28.37
C ARG A 416 31.84 -22.42 28.97
N ARG A 417 30.86 -22.44 29.88
CA ARG A 417 30.32 -23.69 30.46
C ARG A 417 29.51 -24.50 29.46
N ASP A 418 28.79 -23.85 28.55
CA ASP A 418 28.05 -24.50 27.46
C ASP A 418 28.97 -25.08 26.36
N ALA A 419 30.24 -24.62 26.28
CA ALA A 419 31.24 -25.12 25.33
C ALA A 419 31.91 -26.44 25.75
N ALA A 420 31.72 -26.89 27.01
CA ALA A 420 32.33 -28.10 27.55
C ALA A 420 31.82 -29.42 26.92
N SER A 421 30.77 -29.36 26.08
CA SER A 421 30.17 -30.52 25.41
C SER A 421 30.61 -30.68 23.94
N MET A 422 31.70 -30.03 23.49
CA MET A 422 32.10 -29.95 22.07
C MET A 422 33.44 -30.65 21.78
N THR A 423 33.60 -31.21 20.57
CA THR A 423 34.82 -31.93 20.14
C THR A 423 35.99 -30.96 19.90
N ASP A 424 37.13 -31.26 20.54
CA ASP A 424 38.30 -30.39 20.62
C ASP A 424 39.42 -30.85 19.65
N GLN A 425 39.77 -30.00 18.69
CA GLN A 425 41.05 -30.09 17.97
C GLN A 425 41.88 -28.87 18.33
N SER A 426 42.99 -29.11 19.03
CA SER A 426 43.98 -28.10 19.36
C SER A 426 45.23 -28.30 18.52
N ILE A 427 45.65 -27.25 17.82
CA ILE A 427 46.95 -27.21 17.14
C ILE A 427 47.85 -26.29 17.96
N GLN A 428 49.02 -26.81 18.37
CA GLN A 428 50.04 -26.04 19.06
C GLN A 428 51.18 -25.74 18.08
N THR A 429 51.46 -24.46 17.88
CA THR A 429 52.62 -24.01 17.10
C THR A 429 53.54 -23.16 17.97
N ILE A 430 54.85 -23.36 17.81
CA ILE A 430 55.86 -22.55 18.49
C ILE A 430 56.38 -21.51 17.50
N HIS A 431 56.20 -20.23 17.84
CA HIS A 431 56.69 -19.10 17.05
C HIS A 431 57.92 -18.48 17.70
N TRP A 432 58.87 -18.07 16.85
CA TRP A 432 60.15 -17.45 17.22
C TRP A 432 60.28 -16.14 16.44
N ASP A 433 60.32 -15.01 17.14
CA ASP A 433 60.40 -13.68 16.54
C ASP A 433 61.77 -13.05 16.87
N PHE A 434 62.66 -12.93 15.88
CA PHE A 434 63.96 -12.24 16.01
C PHE A 434 64.12 -11.17 14.91
N PRO A 435 64.66 -9.98 15.22
CA PRO A 435 64.91 -8.94 14.22
C PRO A 435 65.83 -9.45 13.11
N GLY A 436 65.36 -9.43 11.86
CA GLY A 436 66.09 -9.98 10.72
C GLY A 436 65.92 -11.50 10.53
N SER A 437 64.91 -12.13 11.14
CA SER A 437 64.61 -13.57 10.98
C SER A 437 65.79 -14.47 11.41
N TRP A 438 65.84 -15.71 10.92
CA TRP A 438 66.91 -16.68 11.20
C TRP A 438 68.30 -16.17 10.82
N THR A 439 68.43 -15.34 9.79
CA THR A 439 69.71 -14.77 9.36
C THR A 439 70.24 -13.77 10.39
N GLY A 440 69.38 -12.92 10.95
CA GLY A 440 69.74 -12.02 12.04
C GLY A 440 70.23 -12.76 13.29
N LEU A 441 69.56 -13.87 13.64
CA LEU A 441 69.92 -14.70 14.79
C LEU A 441 71.30 -15.32 14.63
N VAL A 442 71.59 -15.90 13.46
CA VAL A 442 72.89 -16.52 13.16
C VAL A 442 74.01 -15.48 13.19
N LEU A 443 73.79 -14.29 12.62
CA LEU A 443 74.78 -13.21 12.66
C LEU A 443 75.06 -12.73 14.09
N ALA A 444 74.02 -12.56 14.92
CA ALA A 444 74.17 -12.19 16.32
C ALA A 444 74.95 -13.25 17.12
N PHE A 445 74.67 -14.54 16.89
CA PHE A 445 75.40 -15.65 17.50
C PHE A 445 76.88 -15.66 17.08
N LEU A 446 77.16 -15.57 15.77
CA LEU A 446 78.54 -15.55 15.26
C LEU A 446 79.33 -14.37 15.81
N PHE A 447 78.70 -13.19 15.90
CA PHE A 447 79.33 -12.01 16.49
C PHE A 447 79.66 -12.21 17.97
N LEU A 448 78.71 -12.69 18.78
CA LEU A 448 78.93 -12.94 20.21
C LEU A 448 79.96 -14.06 20.46
N ALA A 449 79.95 -15.11 19.65
CA ALA A 449 80.93 -16.19 19.71
C ALA A 449 82.33 -15.69 19.35
N ALA A 450 82.47 -14.94 18.25
CA ALA A 450 83.75 -14.34 17.85
C ALA A 450 84.27 -13.37 18.91
N PHE A 451 83.41 -12.49 19.44
CA PHE A 451 83.75 -11.56 20.52
C PHE A 451 84.24 -12.30 21.77
N THR A 452 83.58 -13.38 22.16
CA THR A 452 83.96 -14.21 23.31
C THR A 452 85.32 -14.87 23.10
N ILE A 453 85.53 -15.49 21.93
CA ILE A 453 86.79 -16.15 21.57
C ILE A 453 87.94 -15.12 21.55
N LEU A 454 87.73 -13.96 20.95
CA LEU A 454 88.69 -12.85 20.91
C LEU A 454 89.01 -12.34 22.33
N SER A 455 87.99 -12.13 23.17
CA SER A 455 88.15 -11.68 24.55
C SER A 455 89.00 -12.64 25.39
N TYR A 456 88.80 -13.96 25.24
CA TYR A 456 89.58 -14.96 25.99
C TYR A 456 90.95 -15.23 25.37
N ARG A 457 91.13 -14.94 24.08
CA ARG A 457 92.42 -15.06 23.38
C ARG A 457 93.35 -13.88 23.66
N TYR A 458 92.82 -12.66 23.82
CA TYR A 458 93.58 -11.44 24.13
C TYR A 458 93.62 -11.08 25.62
N SER A 459 93.09 -11.94 26.50
CA SER A 459 93.22 -11.75 27.94
C SER A 459 94.70 -11.83 28.36
N LEU A 460 95.21 -10.78 29.01
CA LEU A 460 96.63 -10.54 29.36
C LEU A 460 97.25 -11.55 30.35
N ARG A 461 96.57 -12.64 30.69
CA ARG A 461 97.07 -13.68 31.61
C ARG A 461 97.30 -15.00 30.87
N ASP A 462 98.50 -15.56 31.02
CA ASP A 462 98.89 -16.86 30.46
C ASP A 462 98.21 -18.02 31.21
N PHE A 463 97.31 -18.72 30.51
CA PHE A 463 96.63 -19.91 31.01
C PHE A 463 96.65 -21.02 29.95
N GLY A 464 96.69 -22.28 30.41
CA GLY A 464 96.64 -23.46 29.55
C GLY A 464 95.35 -23.53 28.71
N GLY A 465 95.48 -24.00 27.47
CA GLY A 465 94.43 -23.96 26.45
C GLY A 465 93.09 -24.51 26.91
N PHE A 466 93.09 -25.67 27.59
CA PHE A 466 91.88 -26.34 28.08
C PHE A 466 90.98 -25.46 28.95
N ARG A 467 91.57 -24.63 29.83
CA ARG A 467 90.80 -23.78 30.76
C ARG A 467 90.15 -22.61 30.03
N LYS A 468 90.84 -22.04 29.03
CA LYS A 468 90.28 -21.00 28.16
C LYS A 468 89.10 -21.56 27.35
N THR A 469 89.18 -22.80 26.89
CA THR A 469 88.07 -23.46 26.18
C THR A 469 86.84 -23.65 27.07
N VAL A 470 87.02 -24.09 28.33
CA VAL A 470 85.90 -24.28 29.27
C VAL A 470 85.19 -22.96 29.58
N LEU A 471 85.92 -21.89 29.87
CA LEU A 471 85.33 -20.56 30.14
C LEU A 471 84.66 -19.97 28.90
N CYS A 472 85.27 -20.15 27.72
CA CYS A 472 84.68 -19.73 26.45
C CYS A 472 83.37 -20.48 26.17
N LEU A 473 83.33 -21.80 26.43
CA LEU A 473 82.15 -22.63 26.22
C LEU A 473 81.01 -22.24 27.16
N LEU A 474 81.28 -22.03 28.45
CA LEU A 474 80.27 -21.55 29.42
C LEU A 474 79.67 -20.20 28.99
N ARG A 475 80.51 -19.29 28.50
CA ARG A 475 80.10 -17.95 28.06
C ARG A 475 79.29 -17.96 26.76
N ILE A 476 79.69 -18.79 25.79
CA ILE A 476 78.93 -19.01 24.55
C ILE A 476 77.56 -19.61 24.89
N LEU A 477 77.51 -20.58 25.81
CA LEU A 477 76.25 -21.22 26.23
C LEU A 477 75.32 -20.24 26.94
N LEU A 478 75.86 -19.32 27.74
CA LEU A 478 75.11 -18.20 28.32
C LEU A 478 74.54 -17.27 27.23
N PHE A 479 75.34 -16.90 26.22
CA PHE A 479 74.86 -16.07 25.12
C PHE A 479 73.81 -16.78 24.25
N CYS A 480 73.92 -18.10 24.05
CA CYS A 480 72.87 -18.89 23.41
C CYS A 480 71.54 -18.78 24.16
N LEU A 481 71.55 -18.89 25.49
CA LEU A 481 70.35 -18.74 26.33
C LEU A 481 69.76 -17.33 26.26
N ILE A 482 70.60 -16.29 26.25
CA ILE A 482 70.13 -14.90 26.11
C ILE A 482 69.52 -14.67 24.73
N LEU A 483 70.15 -15.16 23.66
CA LEU A 483 69.60 -15.09 22.31
C LEU A 483 68.28 -15.85 22.22
N LEU A 484 68.17 -17.03 22.83
CA LEU A 484 66.93 -17.81 22.93
C LEU A 484 65.82 -17.00 23.63
N CYS A 485 66.12 -16.26 24.70
CA CYS A 485 65.13 -15.38 25.32
C CYS A 485 64.73 -14.19 24.41
N LEU A 486 65.70 -13.61 23.67
CA LEU A 486 65.46 -12.50 22.74
C LEU A 486 64.61 -12.90 21.52
N THR A 487 64.58 -14.19 21.16
CA THR A 487 63.67 -14.70 20.12
C THR A 487 62.20 -14.76 20.53
N ASN A 488 61.86 -14.34 21.75
CA ASN A 488 60.50 -14.33 22.29
C ASN A 488 59.70 -15.63 21.96
N PRO A 489 60.23 -16.83 22.33
CA PRO A 489 59.55 -18.08 22.01
C PRO A 489 58.17 -18.09 22.64
N ARG A 490 57.13 -18.14 21.80
CA ARG A 490 55.73 -18.20 22.25
C ARG A 490 55.06 -19.43 21.68
N MET A 491 54.29 -20.09 22.53
CA MET A 491 53.40 -21.17 22.13
C MET A 491 52.05 -20.55 21.81
N GLU A 492 51.62 -20.67 20.56
CA GLU A 492 50.28 -20.30 20.13
C GLU A 492 49.45 -21.58 20.08
N THR A 493 48.36 -21.62 20.86
CA THR A 493 47.38 -22.71 20.78
C THR A 493 46.14 -22.17 20.08
N GLU A 494 45.86 -22.70 18.89
CA GLU A 494 44.63 -22.43 18.15
C GLU A 494 43.65 -23.59 18.40
N ARG A 495 42.55 -23.30 19.11
CA ARG A 495 41.45 -24.24 19.32
C ARG A 495 40.34 -23.93 18.33
N THR A 496 39.95 -24.94 17.55
CA THR A 496 38.85 -24.82 16.60
C THR A 496 37.66 -25.64 17.10
N ILE A 497 36.61 -24.96 17.54
CA ILE A 497 35.39 -25.57 18.07
C ILE A 497 34.36 -25.66 16.95
N ARG A 498 33.91 -26.88 16.62
CA ARG A 498 32.88 -27.16 15.59
C ARG A 498 31.58 -27.62 16.24
N ARG A 499 30.46 -26.96 15.93
CA ARG A 499 29.11 -27.40 16.36
C ARG A 499 28.41 -28.13 15.21
N GLN A 500 28.24 -29.45 15.32
CA GLN A 500 27.40 -30.24 14.41
C GLN A 500 26.10 -30.64 15.12
N GLU A 501 25.10 -29.76 15.11
CA GLU A 501 23.71 -30.14 15.41
C GLU A 501 22.93 -30.14 14.09
N LYS A 502 22.21 -31.23 13.81
CA LYS A 502 21.33 -31.30 12.63
C LYS A 502 20.20 -30.28 12.82
N PRO A 503 19.89 -29.43 11.82
CA PRO A 503 18.79 -28.49 11.92
C PRO A 503 17.48 -29.22 12.17
N LYS A 504 16.64 -28.66 13.04
CA LYS A 504 15.34 -29.21 13.42
C LYS A 504 14.23 -28.45 12.69
N ILE A 505 13.42 -29.12 11.88
CA ILE A 505 12.40 -28.49 11.01
C ILE A 505 11.00 -29.00 11.36
N ALA A 506 10.05 -28.08 11.48
CA ALA A 506 8.64 -28.42 11.66
C ALA A 506 7.97 -28.53 10.28
N VAL A 507 7.33 -29.67 10.02
CA VAL A 507 6.63 -29.94 8.76
C VAL A 507 5.13 -30.00 9.05
N VAL A 508 4.39 -29.08 8.46
CA VAL A 508 2.98 -28.83 8.75
C VAL A 508 2.14 -29.16 7.51
N PHE A 509 1.20 -30.08 7.63
CA PHE A 509 0.27 -30.45 6.56
C PHE A 509 -1.14 -29.94 6.85
N ASP A 510 -1.74 -29.32 5.85
CA ASP A 510 -3.14 -28.90 5.89
C ASP A 510 -4.07 -30.10 5.61
N GLU A 511 -4.90 -30.44 6.59
CA GLU A 511 -5.93 -31.49 6.52
C GLU A 511 -7.36 -30.93 6.45
N SER A 512 -7.50 -29.69 5.99
CA SER A 512 -8.77 -29.04 5.70
C SER A 512 -9.66 -29.80 4.72
N GLY A 513 -10.95 -29.48 4.73
CA GLY A 513 -11.94 -30.09 3.85
C GLY A 513 -11.63 -29.87 2.36
N SER A 514 -11.07 -28.71 2.00
CA SER A 514 -10.56 -28.41 0.66
C SER A 514 -9.37 -29.30 0.26
N MET A 515 -8.49 -29.62 1.22
CA MET A 515 -7.31 -30.46 1.00
C MET A 515 -7.63 -31.94 0.85
N LEU A 516 -8.66 -32.44 1.54
CA LEU A 516 -9.07 -33.84 1.53
C LEU A 516 -9.99 -34.22 0.36
N LYS A 517 -10.49 -33.23 -0.39
CA LYS A 517 -11.43 -33.47 -1.49
C LYS A 517 -10.75 -34.09 -2.72
N PRO A 518 -11.28 -35.19 -3.28
CA PRO A 518 -10.73 -35.78 -4.50
C PRO A 518 -10.85 -34.83 -5.70
N SER A 519 -9.75 -34.68 -6.45
CA SER A 519 -9.72 -34.03 -7.76
C SER A 519 -10.34 -34.93 -8.85
N VAL A 520 -10.39 -34.42 -10.08
CA VAL A 520 -10.83 -35.17 -11.28
C VAL A 520 -10.08 -36.49 -11.45
N TRP A 521 -8.83 -36.56 -10.97
CA TRP A 521 -7.94 -37.72 -11.09
C TRP A 521 -8.02 -38.68 -9.89
N LYS A 522 -9.06 -38.56 -9.05
CA LYS A 522 -9.30 -39.37 -7.84
C LYS A 522 -8.22 -39.27 -6.75
N ARG A 523 -7.32 -38.28 -6.85
CA ARG A 523 -6.33 -37.90 -5.82
C ARG A 523 -6.72 -36.58 -5.18
N ASN A 524 -6.51 -36.42 -3.88
CA ASN A 524 -6.76 -35.16 -3.18
C ASN A 524 -5.47 -34.34 -2.98
N ARG A 525 -5.60 -33.04 -2.69
CA ARG A 525 -4.44 -32.14 -2.51
C ARG A 525 -3.54 -32.58 -1.35
N PHE A 526 -4.11 -33.15 -0.29
CA PHE A 526 -3.35 -33.74 0.81
C PHE A 526 -2.44 -34.88 0.34
N GLN A 527 -2.96 -35.82 -0.45
CA GLN A 527 -2.17 -36.91 -1.05
C GLN A 527 -1.06 -36.39 -1.96
N ASP A 528 -1.27 -35.26 -2.63
CA ASP A 528 -0.26 -34.63 -3.48
C ASP A 528 0.78 -33.86 -2.67
N ALA A 529 0.41 -33.27 -1.52
CA ALA A 529 1.36 -32.73 -0.56
C ALA A 529 2.27 -33.84 -0.01
N VAL A 530 1.70 -35.00 0.35
CA VAL A 530 2.47 -36.17 0.81
C VAL A 530 3.37 -36.71 -0.30
N ALA A 531 2.89 -36.77 -1.55
CA ALA A 531 3.71 -37.17 -2.68
C ALA A 531 4.86 -36.18 -2.93
N PHE A 532 4.60 -34.88 -2.86
CA PHE A 532 5.65 -33.85 -2.97
C PHE A 532 6.72 -34.04 -1.89
N TRP A 533 6.30 -34.25 -0.63
CA TRP A 533 7.23 -34.51 0.47
C TRP A 533 8.11 -35.75 0.21
N ASN A 534 7.52 -36.85 -0.27
CA ASN A 534 8.26 -38.10 -0.47
C ASN A 534 9.15 -38.10 -1.72
N GLU A 535 8.74 -37.43 -2.80
CA GLU A 535 9.41 -37.51 -4.10
C GLU A 535 10.33 -36.33 -4.41
N LYS A 536 10.01 -35.13 -3.88
CA LYS A 536 10.65 -33.87 -4.28
C LYS A 536 11.43 -33.16 -3.17
N VAL A 537 11.36 -33.63 -1.93
CA VAL A 537 12.09 -33.06 -0.79
C VAL A 537 13.30 -33.93 -0.44
N ASN A 538 14.51 -33.38 -0.54
CA ASN A 538 15.72 -34.02 -0.04
C ASN A 538 15.89 -33.71 1.45
N ARG A 539 15.88 -34.77 2.28
CA ARG A 539 15.86 -34.71 3.75
C ARG A 539 17.17 -35.13 4.42
N ALA A 540 18.28 -35.17 3.67
CA ALA A 540 19.58 -35.53 4.22
C ALA A 540 19.98 -34.56 5.36
N ASP A 541 20.53 -35.10 6.44
CA ASP A 541 21.13 -34.34 7.55
C ASP A 541 20.24 -33.34 8.32
N VAL A 542 18.92 -33.53 8.27
CA VAL A 542 17.93 -32.70 8.99
C VAL A 542 17.05 -33.57 9.92
N GLN A 543 16.69 -33.06 11.10
CA GLN A 543 15.68 -33.66 11.97
C GLN A 543 14.31 -33.04 11.69
N THR A 544 13.27 -33.85 11.47
CA THR A 544 11.94 -33.36 11.10
C THR A 544 10.86 -33.86 12.07
N ASP A 545 10.01 -32.94 12.54
CA ASP A 545 8.80 -33.28 13.30
C ASP A 545 7.56 -32.92 12.49
N PHE A 546 6.51 -33.74 12.55
CA PHE A 546 5.33 -33.62 11.70
C PHE A 546 4.11 -33.12 12.48
N TYR A 547 3.36 -32.22 11.85
CA TYR A 547 2.15 -31.62 12.38
C TYR A 547 1.08 -31.57 11.30
N HIS A 548 -0.18 -31.75 11.70
CA HIS A 548 -1.34 -31.54 10.82
C HIS A 548 -2.22 -30.43 11.39
N PHE A 549 -2.91 -29.68 10.53
CA PHE A 549 -3.86 -28.67 10.97
C PHE A 549 -5.13 -28.61 10.11
N GLY A 550 -6.23 -28.23 10.76
CA GLY A 550 -7.50 -27.85 10.13
C GLY A 550 -8.20 -26.87 11.06
N ARG A 551 -9.00 -27.38 12.00
CA ARG A 551 -9.54 -26.60 13.12
C ARG A 551 -8.52 -26.37 14.23
N ASN A 552 -7.69 -27.37 14.53
CA ASN A 552 -6.64 -27.34 15.55
C ASN A 552 -5.32 -27.90 14.98
N LEU A 553 -4.19 -27.49 15.57
CA LEU A 553 -2.86 -28.06 15.26
C LEU A 553 -2.59 -29.31 16.12
N ARG A 554 -2.19 -30.42 15.49
CA ARG A 554 -1.85 -31.69 16.18
C ARG A 554 -0.51 -32.25 15.70
N THR A 555 0.22 -32.92 16.59
CA THR A 555 1.46 -33.64 16.25
C THR A 555 1.12 -35.02 15.69
N VAL A 556 1.84 -35.45 14.66
CA VAL A 556 1.64 -36.75 13.99
C VAL A 556 2.96 -37.51 13.83
N PRO A 557 2.94 -38.85 13.73
CA PRO A 557 4.17 -39.65 13.65
C PRO A 557 4.88 -39.55 12.29
N GLY A 558 4.22 -39.08 11.23
CA GLY A 558 4.82 -38.97 9.89
C GLY A 558 3.93 -38.23 8.90
N ALA A 559 4.51 -37.81 7.78
CA ALA A 559 3.83 -37.06 6.71
C ALA A 559 2.58 -37.76 6.13
N GLY A 560 2.57 -39.09 6.09
CA GLY A 560 1.45 -39.88 5.56
C GLY A 560 0.42 -40.32 6.60
N ALA A 561 0.41 -39.71 7.79
CA ALA A 561 -0.58 -40.05 8.82
C ALA A 561 -2.01 -39.79 8.32
N GLU A 562 -2.97 -40.62 8.75
CA GLU A 562 -4.36 -40.44 8.33
C GLU A 562 -4.92 -39.08 8.82
N PRO A 563 -5.59 -38.32 7.93
CA PRO A 563 -6.29 -37.10 8.29
C PRO A 563 -7.41 -37.35 9.30
N ASP A 564 -7.57 -36.45 10.26
CA ASP A 564 -8.71 -36.49 11.17
C ASP A 564 -9.92 -35.76 10.57
N VAL A 565 -10.94 -36.52 10.16
CA VAL A 565 -12.18 -35.98 9.56
C VAL A 565 -12.93 -35.04 10.51
N ALA A 566 -12.77 -35.20 11.84
CA ALA A 566 -13.35 -34.27 12.80
C ALA A 566 -12.65 -32.89 12.79
N ASN A 567 -11.41 -32.84 12.31
CA ASN A 567 -10.60 -31.62 12.21
C ASN A 567 -10.75 -30.88 10.87
N SER A 568 -11.44 -31.46 9.88
CA SER A 568 -11.53 -30.94 8.50
C SER A 568 -12.78 -30.07 8.20
N GLY A 569 -13.64 -29.81 9.18
CA GLY A 569 -14.91 -29.09 8.98
C GLY A 569 -14.79 -27.57 8.84
N GLU A 570 -13.71 -26.99 9.38
CA GLU A 570 -13.35 -25.56 9.31
C GLU A 570 -11.82 -25.45 9.29
N THR A 571 -11.28 -24.50 8.53
CA THR A 571 -9.84 -24.17 8.51
C THR A 571 -9.59 -22.84 9.17
N ARG A 572 -8.70 -22.85 10.18
CA ARG A 572 -8.25 -21.66 10.93
C ARG A 572 -6.76 -21.41 10.69
N PHE A 573 -6.34 -21.46 9.44
CA PHE A 573 -4.96 -21.28 9.02
C PHE A 573 -4.30 -20.03 9.63
N TYR A 574 -4.96 -18.87 9.58
CA TYR A 574 -4.36 -17.62 10.06
C TYR A 574 -4.12 -17.62 11.57
N ALA A 575 -5.10 -18.08 12.36
CA ALA A 575 -5.00 -18.14 13.80
C ALA A 575 -3.98 -19.20 14.25
N LEU A 576 -4.00 -20.38 13.64
CA LEU A 576 -3.09 -21.48 13.97
C LEU A 576 -1.64 -21.18 13.58
N ALA A 577 -1.44 -20.48 12.45
CA ALA A 577 -0.12 -20.03 12.06
C ALA A 577 0.49 -19.05 13.07
N ARG A 578 -0.32 -18.14 13.62
CA ARG A 578 0.10 -17.25 14.71
C ARG A 578 0.37 -17.99 16.02
N GLU A 579 -0.36 -19.07 16.29
CA GLU A 579 -0.18 -19.88 17.49
C GLU A 579 1.13 -20.70 17.44
N TRP A 580 1.46 -21.28 16.29
CA TRP A 580 2.64 -22.13 16.19
C TRP A 580 3.96 -21.38 16.09
N ILE A 581 3.96 -20.12 15.62
CA ILE A 581 5.19 -19.31 15.52
C ILE A 581 5.93 -19.22 16.87
N PRO A 582 5.32 -18.70 17.96
CA PRO A 582 6.01 -18.61 19.25
C PRO A 582 6.31 -19.99 19.85
N ARG A 583 5.47 -21.00 19.58
CA ARG A 583 5.71 -22.38 20.04
C ARG A 583 6.96 -22.96 19.40
N PHE A 584 7.09 -22.88 18.08
CA PHE A 584 8.22 -23.44 17.34
C PHE A 584 9.51 -22.66 17.58
N GLU A 585 9.43 -21.35 17.84
CA GLU A 585 10.57 -20.58 18.34
C GLU A 585 11.03 -21.08 19.73
N ALA A 586 10.11 -21.28 20.66
CA ALA A 586 10.42 -21.79 22.00
C ALA A 586 11.04 -23.20 21.96
N GLU A 587 10.56 -24.06 21.05
CA GLU A 587 11.07 -25.41 20.81
C GLU A 587 12.34 -25.45 19.93
N LYS A 588 12.90 -24.28 19.57
CA LYS A 588 14.16 -24.10 18.82
C LYS A 588 14.18 -24.72 17.42
N TYR A 589 13.06 -24.68 16.69
CA TYR A 589 13.06 -25.05 15.27
C TYR A 589 13.87 -24.05 14.42
N ASN A 590 14.49 -24.55 13.36
CA ASN A 590 15.24 -23.75 12.37
C ASN A 590 14.34 -23.18 11.27
N GLY A 591 13.15 -23.75 11.08
CA GLY A 591 12.19 -23.29 10.10
C GLY A 591 10.93 -24.17 10.05
N VAL A 592 9.94 -23.70 9.31
CA VAL A 592 8.63 -24.34 9.12
C VAL A 592 8.39 -24.57 7.64
N ILE A 593 7.93 -25.76 7.29
CA ILE A 593 7.44 -26.08 5.94
C ILE A 593 5.96 -26.37 6.05
N CYS A 594 5.12 -25.59 5.39
CA CYS A 594 3.67 -25.73 5.45
C CYS A 594 3.11 -26.05 4.07
N PHE A 595 2.40 -27.17 3.95
CA PHE A 595 1.69 -27.60 2.74
C PHE A 595 0.23 -27.21 2.86
N THR A 596 -0.22 -26.23 2.08
CA THR A 596 -1.58 -25.67 2.17
C THR A 596 -2.05 -25.10 0.83
N ASP A 597 -3.36 -24.95 0.66
CA ASP A 597 -3.97 -24.18 -0.44
C ASP A 597 -4.29 -22.72 -0.04
N GLY A 598 -3.97 -22.32 1.21
CA GLY A 598 -4.07 -20.95 1.71
C GLY A 598 -5.47 -20.53 2.15
N ILE A 599 -6.46 -21.42 2.09
CA ILE A 599 -7.86 -21.10 2.40
C ILE A 599 -8.04 -20.98 3.92
N ASP A 600 -8.64 -19.87 4.36
CA ASP A 600 -9.04 -19.66 5.75
C ASP A 600 -10.55 -19.39 5.83
N THR A 601 -11.23 -20.06 6.76
CA THR A 601 -12.68 -19.91 6.99
C THR A 601 -12.99 -19.27 8.35
N GLY A 602 -11.97 -18.81 9.05
CA GLY A 602 -12.04 -18.13 10.34
C GLY A 602 -12.56 -16.70 10.23
N GLU A 603 -12.75 -16.06 11.38
CA GLU A 603 -13.19 -14.66 11.46
C GLU A 603 -11.99 -13.68 11.55
N GLU A 604 -10.75 -14.17 11.64
CA GLU A 604 -9.54 -13.35 11.75
C GLU A 604 -9.06 -12.81 10.40
N GLY A 605 -8.46 -11.61 10.44
CA GLY A 605 -8.00 -10.91 9.24
C GLY A 605 -6.57 -11.31 8.84
N ARG A 606 -6.34 -11.40 7.52
CA ARG A 606 -5.03 -11.70 6.90
C ARG A 606 -3.86 -10.82 7.42
N GLY A 607 -4.14 -9.56 7.75
CA GLY A 607 -3.12 -8.60 8.21
C GLY A 607 -2.45 -8.96 9.55
N ASP A 608 -3.15 -9.70 10.42
CA ASP A 608 -2.61 -10.11 11.71
C ASP A 608 -1.54 -11.19 11.56
N LEU A 609 -1.74 -12.15 10.66
CA LEU A 609 -0.73 -13.16 10.32
C LEU A 609 0.46 -12.52 9.61
N LEU A 610 0.24 -11.59 8.68
CA LEU A 610 1.33 -10.88 7.98
C LEU A 610 2.25 -10.16 8.98
N SER A 611 1.67 -9.54 10.00
CA SER A 611 2.43 -8.85 11.05
C SER A 611 3.22 -9.83 11.93
N ALA A 612 2.64 -10.99 12.26
CA ALA A 612 3.32 -12.04 13.02
C ALA A 612 4.48 -12.66 12.24
N LEU A 613 4.28 -12.97 10.96
CA LEU A 613 5.32 -13.48 10.07
C LEU A 613 6.46 -12.47 9.86
N ALA A 614 6.14 -11.17 9.80
CA ALA A 614 7.16 -10.12 9.69
C ALA A 614 7.99 -9.94 10.97
N ALA A 615 7.44 -10.31 12.13
CA ALA A 615 8.09 -10.15 13.43
C ALA A 615 8.99 -11.34 13.83
N THR A 616 8.80 -12.51 13.22
CA THR A 616 9.55 -13.73 13.56
C THR A 616 10.85 -13.87 12.75
N PRO A 617 11.96 -14.30 13.37
CA PRO A 617 13.17 -14.70 12.65
C PRO A 617 13.08 -16.11 12.02
N LEU A 618 12.00 -16.86 12.28
CA LEU A 618 11.80 -18.23 11.79
C LEU A 618 11.48 -18.21 10.28
N GLU A 619 12.20 -19.02 9.50
CA GLU A 619 11.95 -19.15 8.07
C GLU A 619 10.72 -20.03 7.81
N HIS A 620 9.80 -19.54 6.98
CA HIS A 620 8.58 -20.23 6.61
C HIS A 620 8.56 -20.55 5.11
N VAL A 621 8.40 -21.81 4.75
CA VAL A 621 8.24 -22.27 3.37
C VAL A 621 6.82 -22.76 3.17
N PHE A 622 6.01 -22.01 2.45
CA PHE A 622 4.67 -22.44 2.02
C PHE A 622 4.77 -23.18 0.68
N VAL A 623 4.27 -24.41 0.63
CA VAL A 623 4.15 -25.18 -0.61
C VAL A 623 2.69 -25.13 -1.04
N ALA A 624 2.43 -24.41 -2.13
CA ALA A 624 1.07 -24.14 -2.60
C ALA A 624 0.46 -25.37 -3.29
N MET A 625 -0.62 -25.89 -2.70
CA MET A 625 -1.40 -26.99 -3.26
C MET A 625 -2.48 -26.46 -4.20
N ASN A 626 -2.06 -26.10 -5.41
CA ASN A 626 -2.88 -25.31 -6.34
C ASN A 626 -3.69 -26.11 -7.37
N GLN A 627 -3.83 -27.44 -7.21
CA GLN A 627 -4.61 -28.24 -8.17
C GLN A 627 -6.08 -27.83 -8.20
N GLU A 628 -6.65 -27.65 -9.38
CA GLU A 628 -8.06 -27.34 -9.54
C GLU A 628 -8.94 -28.50 -9.07
N VAL A 629 -9.81 -28.22 -8.10
CA VAL A 629 -10.79 -29.18 -7.57
C VAL A 629 -12.18 -28.74 -8.02
N ALA A 630 -12.96 -29.66 -8.58
CA ALA A 630 -14.33 -29.36 -8.99
C ALA A 630 -15.18 -28.94 -7.78
N SER A 631 -15.68 -27.71 -7.84
CA SER A 631 -16.51 -27.07 -6.81
C SER A 631 -17.94 -27.60 -6.82
N MET A 632 -18.54 -27.65 -5.64
CA MET A 632 -19.93 -28.11 -5.51
C MET A 632 -20.86 -27.09 -6.20
N PRO A 633 -21.99 -27.54 -6.78
CA PRO A 633 -23.01 -26.65 -7.30
C PRO A 633 -23.53 -25.75 -6.17
N GLU A 634 -23.41 -24.45 -6.35
CA GLU A 634 -23.90 -23.42 -5.43
C GLU A 634 -25.08 -22.70 -6.05
N LEU A 635 -26.15 -22.57 -5.28
CA LEU A 635 -27.32 -21.78 -5.64
C LEU A 635 -27.76 -20.97 -4.41
N SER A 636 -27.62 -19.65 -4.47
CA SER A 636 -27.88 -18.76 -3.33
C SER A 636 -28.53 -17.42 -3.71
N PHE A 637 -29.32 -16.85 -2.80
CA PHE A 637 -29.92 -15.53 -2.96
C PHE A 637 -28.91 -14.43 -2.61
N ARG A 638 -28.44 -13.69 -3.63
CA ARG A 638 -27.59 -12.51 -3.44
C ARG A 638 -28.41 -11.29 -3.02
N LYS A 639 -29.63 -11.16 -3.53
CA LYS A 639 -30.52 -10.03 -3.24
C LYS A 639 -31.96 -10.43 -3.46
N ILE A 640 -32.84 -10.03 -2.55
CA ILE A 640 -34.28 -10.08 -2.76
C ILE A 640 -34.81 -8.67 -2.48
N GLU A 641 -35.34 -8.04 -3.52
CA GLU A 641 -36.02 -6.75 -3.44
C GLU A 641 -37.52 -6.99 -3.48
N SER A 642 -38.18 -6.66 -2.37
CA SER A 642 -39.63 -6.73 -2.25
C SER A 642 -40.16 -5.56 -1.43
N PRO A 643 -41.27 -4.93 -1.84
CA PRO A 643 -41.94 -3.93 -1.01
C PRO A 643 -42.58 -4.60 0.20
N SER A 644 -42.48 -3.95 1.36
CA SER A 644 -43.15 -4.36 2.61
C SER A 644 -44.64 -4.03 2.64
N GLN A 645 -45.05 -3.02 1.87
CA GLN A 645 -46.44 -2.58 1.74
C GLN A 645 -46.74 -2.21 0.29
N VAL A 646 -47.91 -2.59 -0.20
CA VAL A 646 -48.39 -2.34 -1.55
C VAL A 646 -49.85 -1.88 -1.53
N PHE A 647 -50.25 -1.07 -2.51
CA PHE A 647 -51.65 -0.63 -2.60
C PHE A 647 -52.49 -1.62 -3.40
N THR A 648 -53.75 -1.79 -3.02
CA THR A 648 -54.69 -2.62 -3.80
C THR A 648 -54.88 -2.06 -5.20
N LYS A 649 -55.22 -2.93 -6.15
CA LYS A 649 -55.35 -2.64 -7.59
C LYS A 649 -54.06 -2.14 -8.25
N THR A 650 -52.89 -2.43 -7.64
CA THR A 650 -51.58 -2.13 -8.23
C THR A 650 -50.78 -3.40 -8.50
N GLU A 651 -49.88 -3.33 -9.46
CA GLU A 651 -48.87 -4.37 -9.69
C GLU A 651 -47.52 -3.94 -9.14
N ASN A 652 -46.87 -4.81 -8.39
CA ASN A 652 -45.58 -4.55 -7.76
C ASN A 652 -44.55 -5.57 -8.22
N ALA A 653 -43.35 -5.08 -8.53
CA ALA A 653 -42.25 -5.93 -8.99
C ALA A 653 -41.46 -6.46 -7.80
N LEU A 654 -41.23 -7.78 -7.80
CA LEU A 654 -40.31 -8.50 -6.95
C LEU A 654 -39.07 -8.82 -7.78
N THR A 655 -37.88 -8.47 -7.29
CA THR A 655 -36.62 -8.75 -7.99
C THR A 655 -35.74 -9.65 -7.15
N PHE A 656 -35.28 -10.74 -7.74
CA PHE A 656 -34.41 -11.73 -7.11
C PHE A 656 -33.08 -11.78 -7.88
N LEU A 657 -31.98 -11.49 -7.21
CA LEU A 657 -30.62 -11.75 -7.71
C LEU A 657 -30.15 -13.08 -7.12
N ILE A 658 -29.98 -14.05 -7.98
CA ILE A 658 -29.59 -15.43 -7.64
C ILE A 658 -28.17 -15.64 -8.14
N ARG A 659 -27.27 -16.09 -7.26
CA ARG A 659 -25.93 -16.53 -7.62
C ARG A 659 -26.00 -18.01 -8.01
N CYS A 660 -25.52 -18.31 -9.21
CA CYS A 660 -25.31 -19.64 -9.72
C CYS A 660 -23.80 -19.90 -9.76
N GLY A 661 -23.32 -20.90 -9.03
CA GLY A 661 -21.92 -21.32 -9.02
C GLY A 661 -21.79 -22.80 -9.35
N ASN A 662 -20.86 -23.14 -10.23
CA ASN A 662 -20.46 -24.51 -10.58
C ASN A 662 -21.64 -25.41 -10.97
N LEU A 663 -22.59 -24.83 -11.71
CA LEU A 663 -23.72 -25.56 -12.26
C LEU A 663 -23.34 -26.11 -13.64
N HIS A 664 -23.49 -27.42 -13.82
CA HIS A 664 -23.32 -28.12 -15.10
C HIS A 664 -24.64 -28.74 -15.57
N ALA A 665 -24.68 -29.19 -16.83
CA ALA A 665 -25.82 -29.93 -17.37
C ALA A 665 -26.11 -31.16 -16.49
N GLY A 666 -27.30 -31.21 -15.86
CA GLY A 666 -27.72 -32.31 -14.95
C GLY A 666 -28.09 -31.90 -13.51
N PHE A 667 -27.90 -30.64 -13.11
CA PHE A 667 -28.30 -30.16 -11.78
C PHE A 667 -29.72 -29.55 -11.70
N ASN A 668 -30.30 -29.19 -12.86
CA ASN A 668 -31.65 -28.61 -13.02
C ASN A 668 -32.03 -27.62 -11.90
N PRO A 669 -31.35 -26.47 -11.81
CA PRO A 669 -31.64 -25.46 -10.79
C PRO A 669 -33.00 -24.81 -11.06
N VAL A 670 -33.84 -24.73 -10.04
CA VAL A 670 -35.20 -24.18 -10.14
C VAL A 670 -35.40 -23.09 -9.09
N PHE A 671 -35.99 -21.97 -9.52
CA PHE A 671 -36.51 -20.94 -8.64
C PHE A 671 -38.03 -21.10 -8.51
N GLU A 672 -38.53 -21.11 -7.27
CA GLU A 672 -39.96 -21.13 -6.97
C GLU A 672 -40.35 -19.94 -6.08
N LEU A 673 -41.47 -19.32 -6.41
CA LEU A 673 -42.14 -18.33 -5.57
C LEU A 673 -43.50 -18.90 -5.16
N LEU A 674 -43.73 -19.02 -3.86
CA LEU A 674 -44.97 -19.52 -3.27
C LEU A 674 -45.72 -18.41 -2.53
N ARG A 675 -47.04 -18.46 -2.59
CA ARG A 675 -47.99 -17.71 -1.78
C ARG A 675 -48.47 -18.60 -0.64
N ASN A 676 -48.50 -18.04 0.57
CA ASN A 676 -48.96 -18.69 1.79
C ASN A 676 -48.34 -20.10 2.00
N ARG A 677 -47.08 -20.28 1.58
CA ARG A 677 -46.25 -21.50 1.69
C ARG A 677 -46.64 -22.70 0.84
N THR A 678 -47.85 -22.73 0.30
CA THR A 678 -48.43 -23.91 -0.35
C THR A 678 -48.76 -23.68 -1.82
N GLU A 679 -49.19 -22.47 -2.19
CA GLU A 679 -49.61 -22.15 -3.55
C GLU A 679 -48.41 -21.66 -4.37
N VAL A 680 -48.03 -22.38 -5.42
CA VAL A 680 -46.92 -21.97 -6.31
C VAL A 680 -47.41 -20.86 -7.25
N LEU A 681 -46.89 -19.65 -7.09
CA LEU A 681 -47.21 -18.50 -7.94
C LEU A 681 -46.37 -18.45 -9.21
N TYR A 682 -45.11 -18.87 -9.11
CA TYR A 682 -44.17 -18.78 -10.19
C TYR A 682 -43.05 -19.80 -10.03
N THR A 683 -42.73 -20.48 -11.12
CA THR A 683 -41.60 -21.40 -11.20
C THR A 683 -40.78 -21.04 -12.43
N GLN A 684 -39.46 -20.98 -12.27
CA GLN A 684 -38.54 -20.73 -13.37
C GLN A 684 -37.33 -21.65 -13.28
N GLU A 685 -37.09 -22.40 -14.35
CA GLU A 685 -35.84 -23.11 -14.54
C GLU A 685 -34.72 -22.10 -14.83
N LEU A 686 -33.61 -22.25 -14.10
CA LEU A 686 -32.43 -21.41 -14.27
C LEU A 686 -31.46 -22.12 -15.21
N ALA A 687 -30.82 -21.38 -16.11
CA ALA A 687 -29.77 -21.95 -16.94
C ALA A 687 -28.59 -22.40 -16.04
N PRO A 688 -28.05 -23.62 -16.21
CA PRO A 688 -26.93 -24.14 -15.43
C PRO A 688 -25.62 -23.52 -15.92
N VAL A 689 -25.48 -22.21 -15.72
CA VAL A 689 -24.32 -21.41 -16.12
C VAL A 689 -23.95 -20.54 -14.94
N ASN A 690 -22.64 -20.44 -14.69
CA ASN A 690 -22.10 -19.63 -13.61
C ASN A 690 -22.41 -18.14 -13.80
N GLY A 691 -22.58 -17.43 -12.68
CA GLY A 691 -22.82 -15.99 -12.64
C GLY A 691 -24.09 -15.61 -11.89
N ILE A 692 -24.50 -14.35 -12.04
CA ILE A 692 -25.68 -13.82 -11.36
C ILE A 692 -26.85 -13.80 -12.33
N ARG A 693 -27.98 -14.36 -11.89
CA ARG A 693 -29.24 -14.35 -12.60
C ARG A 693 -30.22 -13.41 -11.91
N THR A 694 -30.92 -12.61 -12.71
CA THR A 694 -31.98 -11.74 -12.21
C THR A 694 -33.31 -12.35 -12.60
N VAL A 695 -34.10 -12.74 -11.62
CA VAL A 695 -35.49 -13.15 -11.81
C VAL A 695 -36.39 -11.99 -11.36
N LYS A 696 -37.36 -11.62 -12.19
CA LYS A 696 -38.33 -10.55 -11.89
C LYS A 696 -39.73 -11.11 -12.00
N TYR A 697 -40.49 -11.00 -10.92
CA TYR A 697 -41.90 -11.37 -10.88
C TYR A 697 -42.75 -10.12 -10.61
N ARG A 698 -43.95 -10.05 -11.21
CA ARG A 698 -44.90 -8.96 -10.93
C ARG A 698 -46.11 -9.54 -10.24
N MET A 699 -46.39 -9.04 -9.05
CA MET A 699 -47.51 -9.46 -8.23
C MET A 699 -48.61 -8.40 -8.26
N ALA A 700 -49.82 -8.79 -8.65
CA ALA A 700 -51.01 -7.95 -8.53
C ALA A 700 -51.54 -7.99 -7.08
N ALA A 701 -51.75 -6.82 -6.48
CA ALA A 701 -52.35 -6.70 -5.16
C ALA A 701 -53.86 -6.51 -5.31
N GLU A 702 -54.63 -7.60 -5.37
CA GLU A 702 -56.07 -7.53 -5.66
C GLU A 702 -56.91 -7.14 -4.44
N LEU A 703 -56.75 -7.87 -3.34
CA LEU A 703 -57.52 -7.70 -2.10
C LEU A 703 -56.63 -7.17 -0.96
N PRO A 704 -57.15 -6.32 -0.07
CA PRO A 704 -56.43 -5.85 1.10
C PRO A 704 -56.17 -7.00 2.09
N GLY A 705 -55.07 -6.90 2.84
CA GLY A 705 -54.64 -7.89 3.83
C GLY A 705 -53.15 -8.22 3.73
N THR A 706 -52.64 -8.99 4.70
CA THR A 706 -51.24 -9.44 4.73
C THR A 706 -51.08 -10.72 3.92
N GLU A 707 -50.13 -10.74 2.98
CA GLU A 707 -49.81 -11.90 2.16
C GLU A 707 -48.40 -12.41 2.46
N LEU A 708 -48.24 -13.71 2.70
CA LEU A 708 -46.94 -14.33 2.94
C LEU A 708 -46.37 -14.88 1.65
N LEU A 709 -45.19 -14.42 1.25
CA LEU A 709 -44.45 -14.93 0.10
C LEU A 709 -43.27 -15.75 0.57
N THR A 710 -42.97 -16.83 -0.17
CA THR A 710 -41.80 -17.69 0.07
C THR A 710 -41.05 -17.90 -1.23
N ALA A 711 -39.78 -17.47 -1.28
CA ALA A 711 -38.88 -17.74 -2.39
C ALA A 711 -38.00 -18.95 -2.04
N ARG A 712 -37.95 -19.95 -2.92
CA ARG A 712 -37.14 -21.17 -2.77
C ARG A 712 -36.21 -21.37 -3.95
N LEU A 713 -35.01 -21.84 -3.65
CA LEU A 713 -34.04 -22.32 -4.62
C LEU A 713 -33.92 -23.83 -4.46
N LEU A 714 -34.18 -24.57 -5.54
CA LEU A 714 -34.12 -26.01 -5.57
C LEU A 714 -33.00 -26.50 -6.48
N LEU A 715 -32.27 -27.50 -6.03
CA LEU A 715 -31.27 -28.23 -6.80
C LEU A 715 -31.63 -29.71 -6.77
N LYS A 716 -31.83 -30.33 -7.93
CA LYS A 716 -32.32 -31.73 -8.03
C LYS A 716 -33.56 -32.01 -7.16
N GLY A 717 -34.48 -31.05 -7.05
CA GLY A 717 -35.70 -31.16 -6.27
C GLY A 717 -35.55 -31.01 -4.74
N LYS A 718 -34.34 -30.79 -4.22
CA LYS A 718 -34.11 -30.47 -2.80
C LYS A 718 -33.99 -28.96 -2.60
N VAL A 719 -34.59 -28.44 -1.53
CA VAL A 719 -34.51 -27.01 -1.17
C VAL A 719 -33.12 -26.69 -0.62
N CYS A 720 -32.40 -25.79 -1.30
CA CYS A 720 -31.07 -25.32 -0.89
C CYS A 720 -31.19 -24.08 0.03
N GLU A 721 -31.97 -23.11 -0.41
CA GLU A 721 -32.27 -21.89 0.35
C GLU A 721 -33.76 -21.55 0.23
N SER A 722 -34.32 -21.01 1.30
CA SER A 722 -35.70 -20.53 1.35
C SER A 722 -35.78 -19.26 2.18
N VAL A 723 -36.45 -18.23 1.65
CA VAL A 723 -36.74 -16.99 2.38
C VAL A 723 -38.24 -16.74 2.34
N THR A 724 -38.85 -16.52 3.51
CA THR A 724 -40.25 -16.17 3.66
C THR A 724 -40.36 -14.75 4.21
N TRP A 725 -41.27 -13.95 3.66
CA TRP A 725 -41.57 -12.60 4.14
C TRP A 725 -43.03 -12.22 3.89
N SER A 726 -43.56 -11.27 4.67
CA SER A 726 -44.91 -10.73 4.48
C SER A 726 -44.93 -9.43 3.67
N ILE A 727 -45.97 -9.24 2.87
CA ILE A 727 -46.31 -7.98 2.21
C ILE A 727 -47.69 -7.54 2.69
N GLU A 728 -47.82 -6.29 3.13
CA GLU A 728 -49.11 -5.72 3.52
C GLU A 728 -49.81 -5.06 2.32
N LYS A 729 -50.98 -5.55 1.93
CA LYS A 729 -51.81 -4.96 0.88
C LYS A 729 -52.83 -4.02 1.52
N THR A 730 -52.76 -2.73 1.20
CA THR A 730 -53.62 -1.70 1.80
C THR A 730 -54.41 -0.93 0.75
N GLU A 731 -55.59 -0.44 1.10
CA GLU A 731 -56.31 0.51 0.26
C GLU A 731 -55.74 1.92 0.46
N ARG A 732 -55.61 2.67 -0.63
CA ARG A 732 -55.11 4.05 -0.56
C ARG A 732 -56.18 4.95 0.07
N LYS A 733 -55.89 5.48 1.26
CA LYS A 733 -56.84 6.33 2.02
C LYS A 733 -56.71 7.83 1.77
N ASP A 734 -55.60 8.30 1.20
CA ASP A 734 -55.29 9.72 1.07
C ASP A 734 -55.45 10.28 -0.35
N LYS A 735 -55.86 11.56 -0.41
CA LYS A 735 -55.89 12.37 -1.64
C LYS A 735 -54.46 12.70 -2.10
N LEU A 736 -54.16 12.44 -3.37
CA LEU A 736 -52.88 12.79 -4.00
C LEU A 736 -52.83 14.26 -4.37
N ASN A 737 -51.82 14.98 -3.89
CA ASN A 737 -51.56 16.37 -4.27
C ASN A 737 -50.50 16.41 -5.38
N VAL A 738 -50.86 16.90 -6.56
CA VAL A 738 -49.96 17.00 -7.71
C VAL A 738 -49.74 18.46 -8.07
N LEU A 739 -48.48 18.87 -8.15
CA LEU A 739 -48.08 20.16 -8.67
C LEU A 739 -47.67 20.03 -10.13
N ILE A 740 -48.33 20.76 -11.02
CA ILE A 740 -47.96 20.92 -12.43
C ILE A 740 -47.32 22.29 -12.58
N PHE A 741 -46.01 22.32 -12.83
CA PHE A 741 -45.25 23.53 -13.11
C PHE A 741 -44.91 23.60 -14.60
N ASN A 742 -45.65 24.44 -15.34
CA ASN A 742 -45.57 24.50 -16.80
C ASN A 742 -44.77 25.73 -17.30
N GLY A 743 -43.90 25.50 -18.28
CA GLY A 743 -43.10 26.52 -18.95
C GLY A 743 -43.61 26.95 -20.33
N SER A 744 -44.80 26.53 -20.75
CA SER A 744 -45.42 27.00 -22.00
C SER A 744 -46.94 27.16 -21.88
N LEU A 745 -47.51 27.99 -22.77
CA LEU A 745 -48.95 28.10 -22.96
C LEU A 745 -49.41 27.07 -24.00
N ASP A 746 -49.45 25.80 -23.60
CA ASP A 746 -49.96 24.69 -24.43
C ASP A 746 -51.28 24.10 -23.90
N PHE A 747 -51.95 23.31 -24.73
CA PHE A 747 -53.18 22.62 -24.34
C PHE A 747 -52.94 21.43 -23.41
N GLY A 748 -51.69 20.94 -23.26
CA GLY A 748 -51.36 19.75 -22.48
C GLY A 748 -51.88 19.82 -21.04
N THR A 749 -51.68 20.96 -20.37
CA THR A 749 -52.20 21.16 -19.01
C THR A 749 -53.72 21.12 -18.93
N ARG A 750 -54.43 21.66 -19.94
CA ARG A 750 -55.90 21.61 -19.99
C ARG A 750 -56.40 20.17 -20.14
N PHE A 751 -55.78 19.40 -21.03
CA PHE A 751 -56.17 18.01 -21.25
C PHE A 751 -55.87 17.14 -20.03
N ILE A 752 -54.71 17.28 -19.40
CA ILE A 752 -54.38 16.57 -18.15
C ILE A 752 -55.34 16.98 -17.03
N ARG A 753 -55.66 18.27 -16.87
CA ARG A 753 -56.65 18.74 -15.90
C ARG A 753 -58.00 18.04 -16.10
N ASN A 754 -58.46 17.93 -17.34
CA ASN A 754 -59.73 17.29 -17.66
C ASN A 754 -59.78 15.79 -17.31
N VAL A 755 -58.64 15.08 -17.33
CA VAL A 755 -58.58 13.66 -16.92
C VAL A 755 -59.00 13.47 -15.46
N PHE A 756 -58.75 14.47 -14.61
CA PHE A 756 -58.92 14.39 -13.16
C PHE A 756 -59.97 15.34 -12.60
N LEU A 757 -60.77 16.01 -13.44
CA LEU A 757 -61.83 16.93 -12.99
C LEU A 757 -62.84 16.24 -12.06
N ASP A 758 -63.20 14.99 -12.38
CA ASP A 758 -64.20 14.20 -11.64
C ASP A 758 -63.57 13.20 -10.65
N GLU A 759 -62.25 13.27 -10.42
CA GLU A 759 -61.52 12.33 -9.55
C GLU A 759 -61.23 12.95 -8.18
N PRO A 760 -62.06 12.71 -7.14
CA PRO A 760 -61.86 13.31 -5.81
C PRO A 760 -60.58 12.82 -5.12
N SER A 761 -60.00 11.72 -5.60
CA SER A 761 -58.75 11.14 -5.10
C SER A 761 -57.49 11.93 -5.47
N ILE A 762 -57.57 12.91 -6.39
CA ILE A 762 -56.43 13.70 -6.86
C ILE A 762 -56.74 15.20 -6.82
N ALA A 763 -55.89 15.98 -6.17
CA ALA A 763 -55.87 17.44 -6.22
C ALA A 763 -54.74 17.91 -7.16
N LEU A 764 -55.09 18.68 -8.19
CA LEU A 764 -54.12 19.31 -9.08
C LEU A 764 -53.94 20.79 -8.72
N ASP A 765 -52.69 21.20 -8.48
CA ASP A 765 -52.27 22.60 -8.45
C ASP A 765 -51.51 22.89 -9.74
N ILE A 766 -51.96 23.87 -10.52
CA ILE A 766 -51.40 24.21 -11.83
C ILE A 766 -50.79 25.60 -11.74
N ARG A 767 -49.49 25.68 -12.00
CA ARG A 767 -48.71 26.90 -11.94
C ARG A 767 -47.91 27.08 -13.22
N TYR A 768 -47.80 28.34 -13.65
CA TYR A 768 -47.02 28.71 -14.83
C TYR A 768 -45.77 29.47 -14.40
N ALA A 769 -44.64 29.14 -15.02
CA ALA A 769 -43.37 29.79 -14.72
C ALA A 769 -43.41 31.31 -15.00
N LYS A 770 -42.56 32.06 -14.29
CA LYS A 770 -42.39 33.50 -14.50
C LYS A 770 -41.91 33.77 -15.95
N GLY A 771 -42.48 34.80 -16.59
CA GLY A 771 -42.15 35.19 -17.97
C GLY A 771 -42.92 34.46 -19.07
N ILE A 772 -43.79 33.50 -18.74
CA ILE A 772 -44.64 32.80 -19.72
C ILE A 772 -45.84 33.65 -20.16
N PHE A 773 -46.46 34.36 -19.21
CA PHE A 773 -47.47 35.36 -19.52
C PHE A 773 -46.84 36.74 -19.67
N PRO A 774 -47.43 37.64 -20.48
CA PRO A 774 -47.01 39.05 -20.53
C PRO A 774 -47.01 39.67 -19.13
N GLU A 775 -46.00 40.46 -18.79
CA GLU A 775 -45.79 41.02 -17.43
C GLU A 775 -47.04 41.71 -16.86
N LYS A 776 -47.80 42.40 -17.72
CA LYS A 776 -49.05 43.10 -17.34
C LYS A 776 -50.14 42.19 -16.75
N THR A 777 -50.05 40.88 -16.96
CA THR A 777 -51.07 39.94 -16.46
C THR A 777 -50.82 39.47 -15.02
N GLY A 778 -49.59 39.55 -14.50
CA GLY A 778 -49.25 39.10 -13.15
C GLY A 778 -49.46 37.60 -12.86
N LYS A 779 -49.60 36.74 -13.90
CA LYS A 779 -50.01 35.33 -13.74
C LYS A 779 -48.88 34.31 -13.61
N GLY A 780 -47.63 34.68 -13.88
CA GLY A 780 -46.46 33.79 -13.73
C GLY A 780 -45.94 33.79 -12.30
N VAL A 781 -45.59 32.62 -11.77
CA VAL A 781 -45.09 32.45 -10.40
C VAL A 781 -43.68 31.87 -10.37
N GLU A 782 -42.97 32.09 -9.27
CA GLU A 782 -41.66 31.49 -9.05
C GLU A 782 -41.78 30.00 -8.69
N PHE A 783 -40.69 29.26 -8.88
CA PHE A 783 -40.66 27.84 -8.55
C PHE A 783 -40.78 27.65 -7.02
N PRO A 784 -41.63 26.72 -6.54
CA PRO A 784 -41.83 26.50 -5.11
C PRO A 784 -40.54 26.10 -4.39
N ASN A 785 -40.36 26.62 -3.17
CA ASN A 785 -39.24 26.25 -2.32
C ASN A 785 -39.43 24.85 -1.71
N ARG A 786 -38.39 24.35 -1.04
CA ARG A 786 -38.40 23.04 -0.36
C ARG A 786 -39.63 22.76 0.51
N ASP A 787 -40.00 23.70 1.38
CA ASP A 787 -41.09 23.49 2.34
C ASP A 787 -42.46 23.43 1.63
N GLU A 788 -42.62 24.23 0.58
CA GLU A 788 -43.82 24.20 -0.24
C GLU A 788 -43.91 22.92 -1.07
N LEU A 789 -42.81 22.47 -1.69
CA LEU A 789 -42.75 21.19 -2.40
C LEU A 789 -43.11 20.01 -1.49
N GLY A 790 -42.77 20.09 -0.20
CA GLY A 790 -43.14 19.10 0.81
C GLY A 790 -44.65 18.83 0.93
N LYS A 791 -45.52 19.73 0.44
CA LYS A 791 -46.99 19.56 0.46
C LYS A 791 -47.53 18.66 -0.67
N PHE A 792 -46.73 18.45 -1.71
CA PHE A 792 -47.12 17.70 -2.90
C PHE A 792 -46.58 16.27 -2.86
N ASP A 793 -47.24 15.33 -3.54
CA ASP A 793 -46.81 13.95 -3.68
C ASP A 793 -46.13 13.72 -5.05
N ILE A 794 -46.58 14.47 -6.08
CA ILE A 794 -45.99 14.46 -7.43
C ILE A 794 -45.67 15.89 -7.87
N LEU A 795 -44.47 16.07 -8.43
CA LEU A 795 -44.03 17.25 -9.17
C LEU A 795 -43.96 16.92 -10.66
N LEU A 796 -44.74 17.63 -11.47
CA LEU A 796 -44.77 17.53 -12.92
C LEU A 796 -44.15 18.78 -13.53
N LEU A 797 -42.98 18.65 -14.15
CA LEU A 797 -42.30 19.71 -14.89
C LEU A 797 -42.62 19.54 -16.38
N MET A 798 -43.31 20.51 -16.98
CA MET A 798 -43.72 20.45 -18.39
C MET A 798 -43.10 21.58 -19.20
N ASN A 799 -42.50 21.23 -20.35
CA ASN A 799 -42.03 22.15 -21.38
C ASN A 799 -41.25 23.36 -20.83
N LEU A 800 -40.50 23.13 -19.77
CA LEU A 800 -39.87 24.18 -18.97
C LEU A 800 -38.47 24.45 -19.49
N LYS A 801 -38.17 25.69 -19.88
CA LYS A 801 -36.79 26.12 -20.12
C LYS A 801 -36.06 26.23 -18.80
N ARG A 802 -34.76 25.91 -18.79
CA ARG A 802 -33.97 25.89 -17.56
C ARG A 802 -33.82 27.29 -16.96
N ASN A 803 -33.77 28.32 -17.80
CA ASN A 803 -33.72 29.72 -17.34
C ASN A 803 -34.98 30.19 -16.60
N ALA A 804 -36.10 29.48 -16.73
CA ALA A 804 -37.34 29.76 -16.02
C ALA A 804 -37.35 29.16 -14.60
N LEU A 805 -36.37 28.32 -14.27
CA LEU A 805 -36.14 27.81 -12.92
C LEU A 805 -35.27 28.78 -12.13
N GLY A 806 -35.64 29.01 -10.86
CA GLY A 806 -34.80 29.77 -9.92
C GLY A 806 -33.50 29.03 -9.57
N PRO A 807 -32.50 29.72 -8.98
CA PRO A 807 -31.17 29.15 -8.73
C PRO A 807 -31.18 27.91 -7.82
N ASN A 808 -32.15 27.81 -6.89
CA ASN A 808 -32.26 26.69 -5.95
C ASN A 808 -33.24 25.59 -6.41
N ALA A 809 -33.98 25.80 -7.49
CA ALA A 809 -35.10 24.95 -7.88
C ALA A 809 -34.67 23.49 -8.18
N GLU A 810 -33.53 23.29 -8.85
CA GLU A 810 -33.03 21.95 -9.15
C GLU A 810 -32.62 21.19 -7.87
N ALA A 811 -32.05 21.90 -6.88
CA ALA A 811 -31.68 21.32 -5.58
C ALA A 811 -32.91 21.00 -4.72
N ASP A 812 -33.93 21.86 -4.75
CA ASP A 812 -35.19 21.63 -4.03
C ASP A 812 -35.98 20.47 -4.65
N ALA A 813 -36.01 20.36 -5.99
CA ALA A 813 -36.57 19.20 -6.68
C ALA A 813 -35.80 17.90 -6.35
N MET A 814 -34.48 17.97 -6.19
CA MET A 814 -33.65 16.83 -5.78
C MET A 814 -33.98 16.36 -4.36
N ASP A 815 -34.07 17.27 -3.40
CA ASP A 815 -34.47 16.96 -2.02
C ASP A 815 -35.88 16.35 -1.98
N PHE A 816 -36.81 16.91 -2.75
CA PHE A 816 -38.18 16.41 -2.87
C PHE A 816 -38.24 14.93 -3.33
N VAL A 817 -37.50 14.59 -4.40
CA VAL A 817 -37.47 13.20 -4.91
C VAL A 817 -36.77 12.27 -3.94
N GLN A 818 -35.65 12.69 -3.33
CA GLN A 818 -34.94 11.87 -2.35
C GLN A 818 -35.83 11.46 -1.17
N LYS A 819 -36.71 12.37 -0.73
CA LYS A 819 -37.69 12.18 0.36
C LYS A 819 -38.97 11.44 -0.05
N GLY A 820 -39.03 10.88 -1.25
CA GLY A 820 -40.15 10.02 -1.67
C GLY A 820 -41.10 10.66 -2.67
N GLY A 821 -40.87 11.91 -3.07
CA GLY A 821 -41.66 12.57 -4.10
C GLY A 821 -41.55 11.89 -5.47
N GLY A 822 -42.64 11.89 -6.21
CA GLY A 822 -42.65 11.49 -7.63
C GLY A 822 -42.31 12.67 -8.53
N LEU A 823 -41.30 12.55 -9.41
CA LEU A 823 -40.97 13.56 -10.42
C LEU A 823 -41.30 13.03 -11.81
N LEU A 824 -42.05 13.82 -12.59
CA LEU A 824 -42.24 13.61 -14.02
C LEU A 824 -41.75 14.82 -14.78
N PHE A 825 -40.81 14.59 -15.68
CA PHE A 825 -40.29 15.60 -16.58
C PHE A 825 -40.81 15.33 -18.01
N VAL A 826 -41.62 16.25 -18.54
CA VAL A 826 -42.22 16.15 -19.87
C VAL A 826 -41.63 17.24 -20.75
N CYS A 827 -40.92 16.85 -21.80
CA CYS A 827 -40.34 17.81 -22.74
C CYS A 827 -40.21 17.18 -24.13
N GLY A 828 -41.04 17.66 -25.07
CA GLY A 828 -40.92 17.33 -26.49
C GLY A 828 -40.05 18.32 -27.28
N ASN A 829 -39.66 19.44 -26.66
CA ASN A 829 -38.89 20.51 -27.31
C ASN A 829 -37.38 20.22 -27.25
N PRO A 830 -36.68 20.05 -28.39
CA PRO A 830 -35.25 19.79 -28.40
C PRO A 830 -34.40 20.89 -27.75
N ALA A 831 -34.78 22.16 -27.93
CA ALA A 831 -34.05 23.31 -27.39
C ALA A 831 -34.13 23.35 -25.86
N ALA A 832 -35.32 23.15 -25.28
CA ALA A 832 -35.51 23.13 -23.84
C ALA A 832 -34.82 21.92 -23.19
N ALA A 833 -34.93 20.72 -23.80
CA ALA A 833 -34.26 19.52 -23.30
C ALA A 833 -32.73 19.67 -23.25
N ARG A 834 -32.13 20.31 -24.25
CA ARG A 834 -30.67 20.57 -24.31
C ARG A 834 -30.17 21.43 -23.16
N GLU A 835 -30.94 22.40 -22.70
CA GLU A 835 -30.54 23.27 -21.58
C GLU A 835 -30.30 22.48 -20.27
N TYR A 836 -30.93 21.32 -20.13
CA TYR A 836 -30.73 20.42 -18.99
C TYR A 836 -29.55 19.46 -19.16
N ALA A 837 -28.93 19.36 -20.34
CA ALA A 837 -27.76 18.52 -20.49
C ALA A 837 -26.63 18.98 -19.55
N ALA A 838 -26.08 18.06 -18.76
CA ALA A 838 -25.12 18.33 -17.67
C ALA A 838 -25.65 19.20 -16.49
N SER A 839 -26.97 19.38 -16.36
CA SER A 839 -27.56 20.11 -15.22
C SER A 839 -27.66 19.26 -13.95
N THR A 840 -27.93 19.90 -12.80
CA THR A 840 -28.18 19.17 -11.54
C THR A 840 -29.49 18.39 -11.66
N LEU A 841 -30.51 18.96 -12.29
CA LEU A 841 -31.77 18.26 -12.53
C LEU A 841 -31.58 17.02 -13.40
N GLU A 842 -30.69 17.05 -14.41
CA GLU A 842 -30.40 15.87 -15.23
C GLU A 842 -29.92 14.71 -14.37
N THR A 843 -29.22 14.92 -13.25
CA THR A 843 -28.80 13.84 -12.33
C THR A 843 -29.97 13.00 -11.82
N LEU A 844 -31.14 13.62 -11.59
CA LEU A 844 -32.37 12.96 -11.16
C LEU A 844 -33.08 12.20 -12.29
N LEU A 845 -32.88 12.61 -13.54
CA LEU A 845 -33.59 12.06 -14.69
C LEU A 845 -32.95 10.73 -15.15
N PRO A 846 -33.74 9.77 -15.66
CA PRO A 846 -33.27 8.46 -16.15
C PRO A 846 -32.46 8.50 -17.45
N VAL A 847 -32.33 9.67 -18.08
CA VAL A 847 -31.69 9.86 -19.38
C VAL A 847 -30.58 10.89 -19.32
N LYS A 848 -29.73 10.91 -20.35
CA LYS A 848 -28.82 12.01 -20.68
C LYS A 848 -29.31 12.67 -21.96
N PHE A 849 -29.47 14.00 -21.95
CA PHE A 849 -29.90 14.73 -23.14
C PHE A 849 -28.72 15.02 -24.09
N ALA A 850 -29.00 15.10 -25.38
CA ALA A 850 -27.97 15.37 -26.39
C ALA A 850 -27.45 16.82 -26.29
N ARG A 851 -26.12 17.00 -26.44
CA ARG A 851 -25.44 18.31 -26.31
C ARG A 851 -25.24 19.06 -27.64
N GLY A 852 -25.39 18.40 -28.78
CA GLY A 852 -25.06 18.94 -30.10
C GLY A 852 -26.01 20.03 -30.63
N GLU A 853 -25.60 20.69 -31.72
CA GLU A 853 -26.45 21.63 -32.47
C GLU A 853 -27.49 20.87 -33.32
N THR A 854 -28.77 21.05 -33.03
CA THR A 854 -29.85 20.84 -34.01
C THR A 854 -30.36 22.21 -34.44
N SER A 855 -30.47 22.46 -35.75
CA SER A 855 -30.93 23.75 -36.31
C SER A 855 -32.40 24.09 -36.02
N ASP A 856 -33.15 23.12 -35.47
CA ASP A 856 -34.59 23.20 -35.29
C ASP A 856 -34.94 23.76 -33.90
N SER A 857 -34.97 25.08 -33.76
CA SER A 857 -35.73 25.71 -32.68
C SER A 857 -37.22 25.53 -32.98
N ARG A 858 -37.80 24.37 -32.65
CA ARG A 858 -39.25 24.16 -32.71
C ARG A 858 -39.94 24.87 -31.54
N ALA A 859 -39.77 26.20 -31.46
CA ALA A 859 -40.79 27.04 -30.87
C ALA A 859 -41.99 26.93 -31.81
N GLU A 860 -43.15 26.54 -31.31
CA GLU A 860 -44.37 26.37 -32.11
C GLU A 860 -44.72 27.71 -32.78
N PRO A 861 -44.35 27.93 -34.06
CA PRO A 861 -44.44 29.25 -34.69
C PRO A 861 -45.91 29.66 -34.82
N GLU A 862 -46.80 28.67 -34.94
CA GLU A 862 -48.25 28.85 -35.02
C GLU A 862 -48.85 29.32 -33.70
N THR A 863 -48.48 28.73 -32.56
CA THR A 863 -49.01 29.16 -31.25
C THR A 863 -48.49 30.55 -30.87
N GLN A 864 -47.21 30.84 -31.12
CA GLN A 864 -46.69 32.20 -30.93
C GLN A 864 -47.33 33.20 -31.88
N ARG A 865 -47.55 32.84 -33.15
CA ARG A 865 -48.26 33.69 -34.11
C ARG A 865 -49.71 33.97 -33.67
N ILE A 866 -50.43 32.96 -33.18
CA ILE A 866 -51.79 33.11 -32.66
C ILE A 866 -51.79 34.03 -31.42
N LEU A 867 -50.85 33.83 -30.49
CA LEU A 867 -50.72 34.68 -29.30
C LEU A 867 -50.33 36.12 -29.65
N ASP A 868 -49.44 36.33 -30.63
CA ASP A 868 -49.07 37.65 -31.14
C ASP A 868 -50.26 38.36 -31.82
N GLU A 869 -51.08 37.62 -32.56
CA GLU A 869 -52.30 38.16 -33.17
C GLU A 869 -53.36 38.52 -32.12
N ILE A 870 -53.49 37.73 -31.05
CA ILE A 870 -54.37 38.03 -29.90
C ILE A 870 -53.83 39.26 -29.13
N ALA A 871 -52.51 39.32 -28.89
CA ALA A 871 -51.87 40.42 -28.17
C ALA A 871 -51.94 41.76 -28.92
N ARG A 872 -52.07 41.73 -30.26
CA ARG A 872 -52.30 42.92 -31.11
C ARG A 872 -53.74 43.46 -31.05
N GLY A 873 -54.59 42.95 -30.16
CA GLY A 873 -55.87 43.58 -29.82
C GLY A 873 -57.03 43.33 -30.79
N ARG A 874 -56.96 42.28 -31.63
CA ARG A 874 -58.14 41.86 -32.41
C ARG A 874 -59.10 41.10 -31.50
N THR A 875 -60.36 41.52 -31.48
CA THR A 875 -61.41 40.84 -30.71
C THR A 875 -61.67 39.43 -31.27
N PRO A 876 -61.99 38.43 -30.41
CA PRO A 876 -62.21 37.03 -30.82
C PRO A 876 -63.19 36.86 -32.00
N THR A 877 -64.18 37.75 -32.11
CA THR A 877 -65.19 37.77 -33.17
C THR A 877 -64.68 38.10 -34.58
N GLN A 878 -63.50 38.74 -34.72
CA GLN A 878 -62.88 38.99 -36.04
C GLN A 878 -61.92 37.88 -36.48
N PHE A 879 -61.40 37.09 -35.52
CA PHE A 879 -60.54 35.94 -35.79
C PHE A 879 -61.33 34.82 -36.49
N ASP A 880 -62.52 34.53 -35.97
CA ASP A 880 -63.45 33.57 -36.57
C ASP A 880 -63.91 33.99 -37.98
N ALA A 881 -64.17 35.29 -38.19
CA ALA A 881 -64.60 35.80 -39.50
C ALA A 881 -63.52 35.67 -40.59
N HIS A 882 -62.23 35.75 -40.21
CA HIS A 882 -61.11 35.56 -41.13
C HIS A 882 -60.82 34.08 -41.40
N MET A 883 -60.98 33.20 -40.39
CA MET A 883 -60.89 31.75 -40.56
C MET A 883 -62.03 31.17 -41.42
N VAL A 884 -63.26 31.67 -41.26
CA VAL A 884 -64.43 31.21 -42.04
C VAL A 884 -64.38 31.70 -43.49
N ARG A 885 -63.75 32.85 -43.77
CA ARG A 885 -63.60 33.39 -45.15
C ARG A 885 -62.52 32.70 -45.98
N GLN A 886 -61.50 32.13 -45.36
CA GLN A 886 -60.50 31.33 -46.07
C GLN A 886 -60.97 29.88 -46.18
N LYS A 887 -61.66 29.54 -47.27
CA LYS A 887 -62.10 28.17 -47.62
C LYS A 887 -60.95 27.16 -47.84
N GLU A 888 -59.70 27.53 -47.59
CA GLU A 888 -58.52 26.68 -47.82
C GLU A 888 -57.54 26.74 -46.62
N PHE A 889 -58.02 26.49 -45.41
CA PHE A 889 -57.14 25.87 -44.41
C PHE A 889 -57.23 24.36 -44.57
N THR A 890 -56.54 23.82 -45.57
CA THR A 890 -56.22 22.39 -45.59
C THR A 890 -55.14 22.18 -44.52
N PHE A 891 -55.54 22.20 -43.25
CA PHE A 891 -54.68 21.76 -42.16
C PHE A 891 -54.31 20.31 -42.45
N LYS A 892 -53.08 20.09 -42.92
CA LYS A 892 -52.50 18.75 -43.01
C LYS A 892 -51.95 18.45 -41.62
N PRO A 893 -52.67 17.69 -40.76
CA PRO A 893 -52.14 17.33 -39.46
C PRO A 893 -50.80 16.62 -39.66
N GLN A 894 -49.79 17.05 -38.93
CA GLN A 894 -48.53 16.32 -38.83
C GLN A 894 -48.86 14.89 -38.35
N PRO A 895 -48.26 13.84 -38.95
CA PRO A 895 -48.55 12.48 -38.57
C PRO A 895 -48.17 12.23 -37.11
N LEU A 896 -49.03 11.52 -36.38
CA LEU A 896 -48.72 11.06 -35.02
C LEU A 896 -48.04 9.69 -35.09
N TYR A 897 -46.95 9.53 -34.35
CA TYR A 897 -46.17 8.30 -34.29
C TYR A 897 -46.54 7.49 -33.05
N PRO A 898 -46.77 6.18 -33.14
CA PRO A 898 -47.08 5.34 -31.99
C PRO A 898 -45.82 5.04 -31.14
N PHE A 899 -46.03 4.79 -29.86
CA PHE A 899 -44.97 4.29 -28.97
C PHE A 899 -44.61 2.84 -29.32
N GLU A 900 -43.31 2.54 -29.39
CA GLU A 900 -42.78 1.18 -29.46
C GLU A 900 -42.42 0.71 -28.04
N LEU A 901 -43.09 -0.33 -27.56
CA LEU A 901 -42.93 -0.82 -26.19
C LEU A 901 -41.75 -1.79 -26.08
N THR A 902 -40.85 -1.54 -25.12
CA THR A 902 -39.81 -2.51 -24.74
C THR A 902 -40.46 -3.74 -24.08
N LEU A 903 -39.67 -4.80 -23.84
CA LEU A 903 -40.14 -5.94 -23.03
C LEU A 903 -40.62 -5.51 -21.63
N LEU A 904 -40.03 -4.45 -21.06
CA LEU A 904 -40.49 -3.87 -19.79
C LEU A 904 -41.78 -3.05 -19.96
N GLY A 905 -41.91 -2.30 -21.06
CA GLY A 905 -43.12 -1.57 -21.43
C GLY A 905 -44.33 -2.48 -21.65
N LYS A 906 -44.16 -3.58 -22.38
CA LYS A 906 -45.21 -4.61 -22.62
C LYS A 906 -45.67 -5.30 -21.34
N LYS A 907 -44.87 -5.26 -20.26
CA LYS A 907 -45.27 -5.76 -18.95
C LYS A 907 -45.78 -4.66 -18.03
N SER A 908 -45.73 -3.38 -18.44
CA SER A 908 -46.04 -2.24 -17.59
C SER A 908 -47.55 -1.95 -17.57
N PRO A 909 -48.19 -1.78 -16.39
CA PRO A 909 -49.62 -1.45 -16.32
C PRO A 909 -49.94 -0.09 -16.95
N LEU A 910 -48.94 0.76 -17.23
CA LEU A 910 -49.13 2.04 -17.90
C LEU A 910 -49.82 1.93 -19.25
N PHE A 911 -49.55 0.83 -19.98
CA PHE A 911 -50.01 0.65 -21.36
C PHE A 911 -51.13 -0.38 -21.47
N TYR A 912 -51.84 -0.67 -20.39
CA TYR A 912 -52.95 -1.62 -20.41
C TYR A 912 -54.17 -1.08 -19.68
N LYS A 913 -55.34 -1.48 -20.18
CA LYS A 913 -56.62 -1.35 -19.51
C LYS A 913 -57.30 -2.71 -19.45
N ASN A 914 -58.10 -2.95 -18.42
CA ASN A 914 -58.94 -4.14 -18.36
C ASN A 914 -60.16 -3.92 -19.26
N ALA A 915 -60.36 -4.80 -20.24
CA ALA A 915 -61.59 -4.84 -21.02
C ALA A 915 -62.75 -5.41 -20.18
N SER A 916 -63.98 -5.25 -20.65
CA SER A 916 -65.19 -5.73 -19.97
C SER A 916 -65.25 -7.25 -19.80
N ASP A 917 -64.42 -8.00 -20.54
CA ASP A 917 -64.23 -9.46 -20.43
C ASP A 917 -63.06 -9.85 -19.51
N GLY A 918 -62.43 -8.88 -18.83
CA GLY A 918 -61.29 -9.09 -17.94
C GLY A 918 -59.94 -9.23 -18.64
N LYS A 919 -59.87 -9.21 -19.98
CA LYS A 919 -58.59 -9.31 -20.71
C LYS A 919 -57.86 -7.96 -20.77
N PRO A 920 -56.53 -7.95 -20.64
CA PRO A 920 -55.74 -6.72 -20.76
C PRO A 920 -55.69 -6.25 -22.22
N MET A 921 -56.18 -5.05 -22.49
CA MET A 921 -56.14 -4.38 -23.79
C MET A 921 -55.05 -3.32 -23.79
N ALA A 922 -54.17 -3.37 -24.79
CA ALA A 922 -53.07 -2.42 -24.90
C ALA A 922 -53.57 -0.99 -25.21
N VAL A 923 -52.98 -0.02 -24.54
CA VAL A 923 -53.14 1.42 -24.72
C VAL A 923 -51.80 1.94 -25.20
N ILE A 924 -51.72 2.31 -26.49
CA ILE A 924 -50.48 2.78 -27.11
C ILE A 924 -50.62 4.27 -27.41
N PRO A 925 -49.92 5.15 -26.67
CA PRO A 925 -49.87 6.57 -26.96
C PRO A 925 -49.32 6.86 -28.34
N GLN A 926 -49.77 7.97 -28.92
CA GLN A 926 -49.17 8.54 -30.12
C GLN A 926 -48.64 9.95 -29.80
N PHE A 927 -47.52 10.32 -30.39
CA PHE A 927 -46.86 11.61 -30.17
C PHE A 927 -46.55 12.28 -31.49
N GLN A 928 -46.33 13.59 -31.46
CA GLN A 928 -45.90 14.34 -32.65
C GLN A 928 -44.42 14.73 -32.57
N ASP A 929 -44.01 15.27 -31.42
CA ASP A 929 -42.67 15.83 -31.21
C ASP A 929 -41.92 15.05 -30.13
N MET A 930 -40.61 14.86 -30.33
CA MET A 930 -39.72 14.23 -29.35
C MET A 930 -38.43 15.02 -29.15
N ALA A 931 -37.91 14.99 -27.93
CA ALA A 931 -36.61 15.55 -27.59
C ALA A 931 -35.49 14.53 -27.79
N PRO A 932 -34.31 14.94 -28.30
CA PRO A 932 -33.20 14.03 -28.52
C PRO A 932 -32.56 13.61 -27.19
N VAL A 933 -32.61 12.31 -26.91
CA VAL A 933 -31.94 11.65 -25.79
C VAL A 933 -30.66 10.98 -26.31
N ASP A 934 -29.54 11.25 -25.66
CA ASP A 934 -28.23 10.68 -26.02
C ASP A 934 -28.13 9.21 -25.57
N SER A 935 -28.34 8.97 -24.27
CA SER A 935 -28.30 7.64 -23.68
C SER A 935 -29.20 7.50 -22.46
N LEU A 936 -29.55 6.25 -22.11
CA LEU A 936 -30.10 5.91 -20.79
C LEU A 936 -29.00 5.87 -19.73
N LYS A 937 -29.37 6.08 -18.47
CA LYS A 937 -28.46 5.87 -17.34
C LYS A 937 -28.45 4.41 -16.88
N PRO A 938 -27.38 3.93 -16.23
CA PRO A 938 -27.25 2.52 -15.81
C PRO A 938 -28.37 1.99 -14.90
N GLY A 939 -29.04 2.86 -14.13
CA GLY A 939 -30.17 2.50 -13.25
C GLY A 939 -31.56 2.74 -13.86
N ALA A 940 -31.63 3.18 -15.12
CA ALA A 940 -32.88 3.53 -15.78
C ALA A 940 -33.57 2.33 -16.43
N ASN A 941 -34.89 2.31 -16.35
CA ASN A 941 -35.75 1.34 -17.01
C ASN A 941 -36.49 2.02 -18.16
N LEU A 942 -36.18 1.61 -19.39
CA LEU A 942 -36.86 2.08 -20.59
C LEU A 942 -38.19 1.34 -20.78
N LEU A 943 -39.28 2.09 -20.92
CA LEU A 943 -40.63 1.56 -21.13
C LEU A 943 -41.08 1.68 -22.58
N ALA A 944 -40.82 2.82 -23.22
CA ALA A 944 -41.18 3.06 -24.61
C ALA A 944 -40.10 3.86 -25.34
N PHE A 945 -39.95 3.58 -26.63
CA PHE A 945 -39.06 4.26 -27.56
C PHE A 945 -39.76 4.48 -28.90
N HIS A 946 -39.06 5.12 -29.83
CA HIS A 946 -39.46 5.20 -31.24
C HIS A 946 -38.25 5.05 -32.13
N THR A 947 -38.38 4.29 -33.21
CA THR A 947 -37.31 4.07 -34.17
C THR A 947 -37.39 5.08 -35.31
N ALA A 948 -36.41 5.99 -35.37
CA ALA A 948 -36.29 6.97 -36.45
C ALA A 948 -34.86 6.97 -37.01
N GLY A 949 -34.72 6.99 -38.34
CA GLY A 949 -33.40 7.01 -38.99
C GLY A 949 -32.49 5.83 -38.65
N GLY A 950 -33.05 4.66 -38.27
CA GLY A 950 -32.30 3.48 -37.85
C GLY A 950 -31.78 3.51 -36.40
N ARG A 951 -32.14 4.53 -35.61
CA ARG A 951 -31.78 4.63 -34.18
C ARG A 951 -33.04 4.58 -33.31
N GLU A 952 -32.94 3.89 -32.18
CA GLU A 952 -33.97 3.90 -31.14
C GLU A 952 -33.85 5.18 -30.29
N HIS A 953 -34.92 5.96 -30.23
CA HIS A 953 -35.02 7.16 -29.42
C HIS A 953 -35.88 6.89 -28.18
N PRO A 954 -35.32 6.94 -26.95
CA PRO A 954 -36.07 6.80 -25.71
C PRO A 954 -37.19 7.84 -25.58
N LEU A 955 -38.42 7.39 -25.33
CA LEU A 955 -39.57 8.27 -25.11
C LEU A 955 -40.02 8.28 -23.66
N LEU A 956 -40.18 7.11 -23.05
CA LEU A 956 -40.63 6.97 -21.66
C LEU A 956 -39.66 6.09 -20.89
N ALA A 957 -38.97 6.67 -19.91
CA ALA A 957 -38.06 5.97 -19.03
C ALA A 957 -38.26 6.41 -17.58
N TYR A 958 -37.95 5.53 -16.63
CA TYR A 958 -37.98 5.86 -15.20
C TYR A 958 -36.79 5.28 -14.44
N GLN A 959 -36.48 5.88 -13.31
CA GLN A 959 -35.53 5.35 -12.32
C GLN A 959 -36.02 5.69 -10.92
N ASN A 960 -35.60 4.91 -9.93
CA ASN A 960 -35.80 5.27 -8.54
C ASN A 960 -34.61 6.11 -8.06
N PHE A 961 -34.87 7.14 -7.26
CA PHE A 961 -33.84 8.04 -6.73
C PHE A 961 -34.15 8.35 -5.26
N GLY A 962 -33.27 7.93 -4.35
CA GLY A 962 -33.59 7.90 -2.92
C GLY A 962 -34.79 6.99 -2.65
N THR A 963 -35.80 7.50 -1.96
CA THR A 963 -37.07 6.80 -1.74
C THR A 963 -38.15 7.14 -2.77
N GLY A 964 -37.90 8.11 -3.65
CA GLY A 964 -38.83 8.57 -4.67
C GLY A 964 -38.57 7.97 -6.05
N ARG A 965 -39.39 8.39 -7.01
CA ARG A 965 -39.34 7.91 -8.40
C ARG A 965 -39.28 9.09 -9.36
N SER A 966 -38.36 9.02 -10.30
CA SER A 966 -38.16 10.02 -11.36
C SER A 966 -38.42 9.40 -12.72
N MET A 967 -39.20 10.08 -13.55
CA MET A 967 -39.60 9.62 -14.88
C MET A 967 -39.44 10.76 -15.89
N VAL A 968 -39.06 10.40 -17.11
CA VAL A 968 -39.01 11.32 -18.26
C VAL A 968 -39.97 10.82 -19.33
N LEU A 969 -40.78 11.75 -19.83
CA LEU A 969 -41.52 11.64 -21.08
C LEU A 969 -40.89 12.62 -22.08
N ALA A 970 -39.97 12.13 -22.91
CA ALA A 970 -39.20 12.91 -23.87
C ALA A 970 -39.99 13.24 -25.16
N CYS A 971 -41.29 13.48 -25.04
CA CYS A 971 -42.18 13.86 -26.13
C CYS A 971 -43.18 14.92 -25.68
N ASP A 972 -44.05 15.33 -26.60
CA ASP A 972 -45.15 16.25 -26.30
C ASP A 972 -46.14 15.64 -25.27
N PRO A 973 -46.94 16.45 -24.55
CA PRO A 973 -47.86 15.96 -23.51
C PRO A 973 -49.09 15.20 -24.04
N LEU A 974 -49.01 14.69 -25.28
CA LEU A 974 -49.92 13.75 -25.91
C LEU A 974 -51.37 14.25 -26.08
N TRP A 975 -51.63 15.55 -25.93
CA TRP A 975 -52.99 16.09 -26.11
C TRP A 975 -53.49 15.96 -27.55
N ARG A 976 -52.58 15.95 -28.52
CA ARG A 976 -52.90 15.69 -29.94
C ARG A 976 -53.38 14.28 -30.17
N TRP A 977 -52.83 13.32 -29.44
CA TRP A 977 -53.35 11.95 -29.43
C TRP A 977 -54.77 11.90 -28.89
N LYS A 978 -55.08 12.64 -27.82
CA LYS A 978 -56.48 12.74 -27.35
C LYS A 978 -57.42 13.30 -28.41
N LEU A 979 -56.99 14.33 -29.15
CA LEU A 979 -57.79 14.90 -30.23
C LEU A 979 -58.00 13.95 -31.42
N ASN A 980 -57.04 13.05 -31.67
CA ASN A 980 -57.15 12.05 -32.73
C ASN A 980 -57.94 10.80 -32.32
N LEU A 981 -58.32 10.67 -31.04
CA LEU A 981 -59.12 9.55 -30.54
C LEU A 981 -60.63 9.85 -30.69
N PRO A 982 -61.46 8.82 -30.92
CA PRO A 982 -62.91 8.95 -30.80
C PRO A 982 -63.29 9.49 -29.42
N SER A 983 -64.30 10.35 -29.35
CA SER A 983 -64.70 11.04 -28.10
C SER A 983 -64.96 10.10 -26.91
N LYS A 984 -65.47 8.89 -27.17
CA LYS A 984 -65.77 7.86 -26.15
C LYS A 984 -64.57 6.99 -25.76
N ASN A 985 -63.40 7.14 -26.39
CA ASN A 985 -62.24 6.30 -26.08
C ASN A 985 -61.48 6.84 -24.86
N PRO A 986 -61.42 6.08 -23.73
CA PRO A 986 -60.77 6.53 -22.49
C PRO A 986 -59.26 6.26 -22.45
N ALA A 987 -58.64 5.88 -23.57
CA ALA A 987 -57.23 5.47 -23.63
C ALA A 987 -56.27 6.52 -23.05
N TYR A 988 -56.49 7.80 -23.35
CA TYR A 988 -55.68 8.91 -22.84
C TYR A 988 -55.84 9.07 -21.32
N GLU A 989 -57.08 9.06 -20.83
CA GLU A 989 -57.41 9.17 -19.42
C GLU A 989 -56.79 8.04 -18.62
N ILE A 990 -56.89 6.81 -19.12
CA ILE A 990 -56.32 5.62 -18.47
C ILE A 990 -54.80 5.71 -18.42
N PHE A 991 -54.14 6.11 -19.52
CA PHE A 991 -52.69 6.26 -19.55
C PHE A 991 -52.20 7.23 -18.46
N TRP A 992 -52.79 8.44 -18.38
CA TRP A 992 -52.39 9.43 -17.38
C TRP A 992 -52.73 9.03 -15.95
N LYS A 993 -53.90 8.41 -15.71
CA LYS A 993 -54.27 7.87 -14.40
C LYS A 993 -53.28 6.79 -13.93
N ASN A 994 -52.94 5.86 -14.82
CA ASN A 994 -51.98 4.80 -14.53
C ASN A 994 -50.58 5.40 -14.29
N LEU A 995 -50.18 6.40 -15.07
CA LEU A 995 -48.88 7.06 -14.93
C LEU A 995 -48.74 7.79 -13.58
N PHE A 996 -49.74 8.56 -13.16
CA PHE A 996 -49.71 9.26 -11.86
C PHE A 996 -49.76 8.27 -10.70
N SER A 997 -50.58 7.22 -10.80
CA SER A 997 -50.59 6.13 -9.83
C SER A 997 -49.20 5.49 -9.71
N TYR A 998 -48.55 5.21 -10.84
CA TYR A 998 -47.22 4.61 -10.91
C TYR A 998 -46.10 5.50 -10.33
N LEU A 999 -46.22 6.82 -10.44
CA LEU A 999 -45.25 7.78 -9.86
C LEU A 999 -45.41 7.94 -8.35
N SER A 1000 -46.64 7.86 -7.86
CA SER A 1000 -46.99 8.16 -6.47
C SER A 1000 -46.58 7.10 -5.42
N LEU A 1001 -45.79 6.09 -5.79
CA LEU A 1001 -45.45 4.97 -4.89
C LEU A 1001 -44.38 5.30 -3.83
N GLY A 1002 -43.73 6.47 -3.89
CA GLY A 1002 -42.62 6.85 -3.01
C GLY A 1002 -43.00 7.46 -1.66
N LYS A 1003 -44.02 8.34 -1.64
CA LYS A 1003 -44.41 9.11 -0.45
C LYS A 1003 -45.51 8.39 0.32
N ASN A 1004 -45.16 7.70 1.40
CA ASN A 1004 -46.10 6.99 2.24
C ASN A 1004 -46.41 7.78 3.52
N ARG A 1005 -47.69 7.92 3.87
CA ARG A 1005 -48.14 8.68 5.07
C ARG A 1005 -48.46 7.76 6.25
N THR A 1006 -48.53 6.45 6.02
CA THR A 1006 -48.81 5.44 7.04
C THR A 1006 -47.52 4.82 7.59
N THR A 1007 -47.60 4.34 8.82
CA THR A 1007 -46.52 3.59 9.47
C THR A 1007 -46.25 2.30 8.70
N ARG A 1008 -44.99 2.06 8.31
CA ARG A 1008 -44.62 0.81 7.63
C ARG A 1008 -43.20 0.37 7.95
N TRP A 1009 -42.97 -0.93 7.84
CA TRP A 1009 -41.62 -1.47 7.81
C TRP A 1009 -40.94 -1.13 6.49
N ILE A 1010 -39.65 -0.83 6.52
CA ILE A 1010 -38.74 -0.72 5.38
C ILE A 1010 -37.72 -1.83 5.59
N VAL A 1011 -37.81 -2.82 4.74
CA VAL A 1011 -37.01 -4.03 4.85
C VAL A 1011 -35.91 -3.97 3.78
N PRO A 1012 -34.63 -4.05 4.14
CA PRO A 1012 -33.54 -4.08 3.18
C PRO A 1012 -33.46 -5.45 2.49
N ASN A 1013 -32.32 -5.78 1.90
CA ASN A 1013 -32.11 -7.05 1.20
C ASN A 1013 -32.42 -8.26 2.10
N LEU A 1014 -33.40 -9.06 1.68
CA LEU A 1014 -33.81 -10.27 2.39
C LEU A 1014 -32.89 -11.45 2.00
N THR A 1015 -31.64 -11.45 2.48
CA THR A 1015 -30.67 -12.52 2.16
C THR A 1015 -30.48 -13.48 3.34
N PRO A 1016 -30.49 -14.81 3.14
CA PRO A 1016 -30.23 -15.80 4.19
C PRO A 1016 -28.83 -15.70 4.81
N ASP A 1017 -27.85 -15.18 4.07
CA ASP A 1017 -26.46 -15.09 4.49
C ASP A 1017 -26.14 -13.95 5.46
N ALA A 1018 -27.08 -13.03 5.66
CA ALA A 1018 -26.85 -11.91 6.58
C ALA A 1018 -26.91 -12.41 8.02
N LYS A 1019 -25.82 -12.19 8.80
CA LYS A 1019 -25.78 -12.49 10.25
C LYS A 1019 -26.95 -11.83 10.99
N GLU A 1020 -27.30 -10.62 10.57
CA GLU A 1020 -28.36 -9.78 11.15
C GLU A 1020 -29.07 -8.98 10.03
N TRP A 1021 -30.39 -8.83 10.14
CA TRP A 1021 -31.20 -7.94 9.31
C TRP A 1021 -31.47 -6.65 10.06
N GLU A 1022 -31.06 -5.52 9.49
CA GLU A 1022 -31.39 -4.20 9.98
C GLU A 1022 -32.73 -3.75 9.39
N LEU A 1023 -33.78 -3.75 10.19
CA LEU A 1023 -35.11 -3.31 9.77
C LEU A 1023 -35.32 -1.88 10.19
N ALA A 1024 -35.79 -1.04 9.27
CA ALA A 1024 -36.22 0.32 9.58
C ALA A 1024 -37.75 0.36 9.61
N LEU A 1025 -38.31 1.14 10.52
CA LEU A 1025 -39.72 1.48 10.59
C LEU A 1025 -39.83 2.96 10.26
N ASP A 1026 -40.61 3.24 9.23
CA ASP A 1026 -41.07 4.59 8.91
C ASP A 1026 -42.32 4.87 9.75
N PRO A 1027 -42.26 5.80 10.73
CA PRO A 1027 -43.42 6.10 11.57
C PRO A 1027 -44.58 6.70 10.76
N GLY A 1028 -44.30 7.31 9.60
CA GLY A 1028 -45.29 8.02 8.80
C GLY A 1028 -45.65 9.40 9.38
N ALA A 1029 -46.17 10.29 8.54
CA ALA A 1029 -46.51 11.66 8.93
C ALA A 1029 -47.70 11.77 9.90
N LEU A 1030 -48.44 10.67 10.12
CA LEU A 1030 -49.60 10.61 11.01
C LEU A 1030 -49.24 10.33 12.48
N ILE A 1031 -47.98 10.05 12.81
CA ILE A 1031 -47.51 9.84 14.18
C ILE A 1031 -46.81 11.11 14.68
N PRO A 1032 -47.41 11.86 15.63
CA PRO A 1032 -46.82 13.11 16.13
C PRO A 1032 -45.55 12.91 16.96
N ASP A 1033 -45.49 11.80 17.72
CA ASP A 1033 -44.36 11.46 18.60
C ASP A 1033 -43.86 10.04 18.31
N PRO A 1034 -42.94 9.85 17.33
CA PRO A 1034 -42.38 8.55 17.00
C PRO A 1034 -41.71 7.84 18.18
N GLY A 1035 -41.27 8.57 19.22
CA GLY A 1035 -40.60 8.00 20.39
C GLY A 1035 -41.48 7.09 21.25
N ARG A 1036 -42.81 7.16 21.11
CA ARG A 1036 -43.76 6.29 21.82
C ARG A 1036 -44.01 4.95 21.15
N ILE A 1037 -43.42 4.71 19.97
CA ILE A 1037 -43.59 3.44 19.26
C ILE A 1037 -42.81 2.35 19.99
N VAL A 1038 -43.49 1.25 20.31
CA VAL A 1038 -42.88 0.05 20.90
C VAL A 1038 -42.91 -1.07 19.87
N CYS A 1039 -41.76 -1.65 19.57
CA CYS A 1039 -41.66 -2.81 18.68
C CYS A 1039 -41.53 -4.11 19.48
N LYS A 1040 -42.41 -5.07 19.20
CA LYS A 1040 -42.38 -6.40 19.79
C LYS A 1040 -42.09 -7.44 18.71
N LEU A 1041 -41.19 -8.37 19.02
CA LEU A 1041 -40.87 -9.56 18.24
C LEU A 1041 -41.58 -10.77 18.86
N GLU A 1042 -42.43 -11.41 18.08
CA GLU A 1042 -43.06 -12.68 18.42
C GLU A 1042 -42.28 -13.82 17.74
N SER A 1043 -41.78 -14.77 18.52
CA SER A 1043 -41.08 -15.96 18.02
C SER A 1043 -41.48 -17.18 18.85
N GLY A 1044 -42.01 -18.22 18.20
CA GLY A 1044 -42.40 -19.48 18.88
C GLY A 1044 -43.39 -19.30 20.04
N GLY A 1045 -44.25 -18.27 20.00
CA GLY A 1045 -45.21 -17.96 21.07
C GLY A 1045 -44.66 -17.11 22.22
N THR A 1046 -43.39 -16.68 22.15
CA THR A 1046 -42.79 -15.73 23.11
C THR A 1046 -42.71 -14.33 22.51
N GLU A 1047 -43.13 -13.31 23.27
CA GLU A 1047 -43.00 -11.89 22.89
C GLU A 1047 -41.78 -11.26 23.57
N GLN A 1048 -40.89 -10.67 22.77
CA GLN A 1048 -39.74 -9.90 23.24
C GLN A 1048 -39.84 -8.46 22.72
N THR A 1049 -39.61 -7.47 23.59
CA THR A 1049 -39.53 -6.06 23.14
C THR A 1049 -38.16 -5.81 22.51
N LEU A 1050 -38.13 -5.25 21.30
CA LEU A 1050 -36.90 -4.94 20.58
C LEU A 1050 -36.44 -3.50 20.90
N PRO A 1051 -35.14 -3.28 21.17
CA PRO A 1051 -34.61 -1.93 21.28
C PRO A 1051 -34.71 -1.21 19.93
N LEU A 1052 -35.19 0.02 19.95
CA LEU A 1052 -35.30 0.89 18.78
C LEU A 1052 -34.26 2.01 18.86
N GLN A 1053 -33.59 2.27 17.74
CA GLN A 1053 -32.70 3.41 17.58
C GLN A 1053 -33.30 4.39 16.58
N THR A 1054 -33.39 5.66 16.95
CA THR A 1054 -33.87 6.71 16.03
C THR A 1054 -32.71 7.25 15.20
N LEU A 1055 -32.78 7.10 13.88
CA LEU A 1055 -31.80 7.62 12.93
C LEU A 1055 -32.53 8.19 11.70
N ASP A 1056 -32.24 9.43 11.32
CA ASP A 1056 -32.87 10.13 10.17
C ASP A 1056 -34.42 10.15 10.21
N GLY A 1057 -35.00 10.28 11.40
CA GLY A 1057 -36.47 10.28 11.60
C GLY A 1057 -37.14 8.91 11.43
N LYS A 1058 -36.37 7.83 11.26
CA LYS A 1058 -36.84 6.44 11.22
C LYS A 1058 -36.39 5.69 12.46
N LEU A 1059 -37.15 4.66 12.85
CA LEU A 1059 -36.83 3.80 13.99
C LEU A 1059 -36.21 2.51 13.46
N ARG A 1060 -35.01 2.14 13.90
CA ARG A 1060 -34.32 0.94 13.44
C ARG A 1060 -34.25 -0.11 14.54
N CYS A 1061 -34.40 -1.37 14.16
CA CYS A 1061 -34.16 -2.53 15.01
C CYS A 1061 -33.40 -3.62 14.23
N VAL A 1062 -32.66 -4.43 14.96
CA VAL A 1062 -31.88 -5.52 14.37
C VAL A 1062 -32.49 -6.86 14.77
N VAL A 1063 -32.64 -7.75 13.80
CA VAL A 1063 -33.16 -9.10 14.03
C VAL A 1063 -32.32 -10.16 13.36
N LYS A 1064 -32.27 -11.36 13.94
CA LYS A 1064 -31.54 -12.50 13.37
C LYS A 1064 -32.51 -13.38 12.57
N PRO A 1065 -32.34 -13.47 11.24
CA PRO A 1065 -33.11 -14.40 10.44
C PRO A 1065 -32.61 -15.82 10.73
N ASP A 1066 -33.54 -16.74 11.00
CA ASP A 1066 -33.27 -18.16 11.12
C ASP A 1066 -34.43 -18.95 10.50
N GLY A 1067 -34.35 -20.28 10.54
CA GLY A 1067 -35.40 -21.16 10.02
C GLY A 1067 -36.74 -21.04 10.76
N THR A 1068 -36.80 -20.29 11.87
CA THR A 1068 -38.03 -20.08 12.65
C THR A 1068 -38.79 -18.86 12.15
N GLU A 1069 -40.11 -18.94 12.20
CA GLU A 1069 -40.96 -17.82 11.85
C GLU A 1069 -40.98 -16.78 12.97
N LYS A 1070 -40.75 -15.53 12.58
CA LYS A 1070 -40.71 -14.38 13.48
C LYS A 1070 -41.62 -13.29 12.94
N THR A 1071 -42.44 -12.71 13.81
CA THR A 1071 -43.33 -11.59 13.47
C THR A 1071 -42.98 -10.38 14.32
N ILE A 1072 -42.66 -9.26 13.69
CA ILE A 1072 -42.43 -8.00 14.39
C ILE A 1072 -43.67 -7.14 14.25
N ARG A 1073 -44.16 -6.60 15.36
CA ARG A 1073 -45.29 -5.66 15.40
C ARG A 1073 -44.87 -4.36 16.06
N ALA A 1074 -45.16 -3.24 15.39
CA ALA A 1074 -45.00 -1.89 15.93
C ALA A 1074 -46.32 -1.43 16.56
N PHE A 1075 -46.27 -0.98 17.80
CA PHE A 1075 -47.42 -0.48 18.56
C PHE A 1075 -47.26 1.00 18.86
N TYR A 1076 -48.33 1.78 18.69
CA TYR A 1076 -48.42 3.17 19.15
C TYR A 1076 -49.69 3.29 20.02
N GLU A 1077 -49.52 3.74 21.27
CA GLU A 1077 -50.62 3.86 22.25
C GLU A 1077 -51.47 2.58 22.39
N GLY A 1078 -50.82 1.41 22.37
CA GLY A 1078 -51.48 0.11 22.49
C GLY A 1078 -52.12 -0.43 21.21
N LYS A 1079 -52.17 0.35 20.13
CA LYS A 1079 -52.69 -0.07 18.82
C LYS A 1079 -51.57 -0.56 17.91
N ALA A 1080 -51.74 -1.74 17.30
CA ALA A 1080 -50.82 -2.24 16.29
C ALA A 1080 -50.91 -1.39 15.01
N MET A 1081 -49.78 -0.83 14.58
CA MET A 1081 -49.69 0.08 13.45
C MET A 1081 -49.11 -0.58 12.20
N ALA A 1082 -48.13 -1.47 12.36
CA ALA A 1082 -47.50 -2.19 11.26
C ALA A 1082 -46.97 -3.55 11.74
N SER A 1083 -47.05 -4.57 10.88
CA SER A 1083 -46.52 -5.91 11.16
C SER A 1083 -45.64 -6.42 10.01
N PHE A 1084 -44.57 -7.13 10.33
CA PHE A 1084 -43.71 -7.79 9.35
C PHE A 1084 -43.32 -9.19 9.83
N THR A 1085 -43.66 -10.22 9.06
CA THR A 1085 -43.34 -11.62 9.33
C THR A 1085 -42.24 -12.10 8.40
N PHE A 1086 -41.27 -12.85 8.92
CA PHE A 1086 -40.17 -13.39 8.14
C PHE A 1086 -39.61 -14.71 8.69
N SER A 1087 -38.94 -15.47 7.82
CA SER A 1087 -38.02 -16.55 8.17
C SER A 1087 -37.00 -16.75 7.04
N ALA A 1088 -35.82 -17.27 7.37
CA ALA A 1088 -34.82 -17.62 6.36
C ALA A 1088 -34.15 -18.95 6.72
N LEU A 1089 -34.31 -19.94 5.84
CA LEU A 1089 -33.68 -21.24 5.96
C LEU A 1089 -32.54 -21.34 4.95
N LYS A 1090 -31.35 -21.65 5.45
CA LYS A 1090 -30.21 -22.08 4.64
C LYS A 1090 -29.88 -23.53 5.03
N SER A 1091 -29.92 -24.46 4.07
CA SER A 1091 -29.56 -25.84 4.35
C SER A 1091 -28.11 -25.92 4.81
N THR A 1092 -27.88 -26.48 6.01
CA THR A 1092 -26.59 -26.54 6.71
C THR A 1092 -25.69 -27.70 6.26
N GLU A 1093 -26.07 -28.49 5.25
CA GLU A 1093 -25.35 -29.73 4.90
C GLU A 1093 -24.03 -29.54 4.15
N ILE A 1094 -23.60 -28.31 3.83
CA ILE A 1094 -22.31 -28.06 3.17
C ILE A 1094 -21.48 -27.11 4.01
N ALA A 1095 -20.48 -27.66 4.71
CA ALA A 1095 -19.53 -26.89 5.53
C ALA A 1095 -18.89 -25.76 4.69
N LYS A 1096 -18.59 -24.62 5.34
CA LYS A 1096 -18.07 -23.41 4.67
C LYS A 1096 -16.84 -23.70 3.80
N GLU A 1097 -15.98 -24.60 4.27
CA GLU A 1097 -14.82 -25.18 3.60
C GLU A 1097 -15.10 -25.72 2.18
N PHE A 1098 -16.29 -26.30 1.92
CA PHE A 1098 -16.61 -26.87 0.61
C PHE A 1098 -17.17 -25.84 -0.39
N ARG A 1099 -17.31 -24.57 0.01
CA ARG A 1099 -17.79 -23.47 -0.84
C ARG A 1099 -16.65 -22.76 -1.57
N THR A 1100 -15.48 -22.68 -0.94
CA THR A 1100 -14.27 -22.08 -1.49
C THR A 1100 -13.27 -23.21 -1.76
N LEU A 1101 -13.13 -23.61 -3.02
CA LEU A 1101 -12.12 -24.60 -3.42
C LEU A 1101 -11.03 -23.99 -4.30
N GLU A 1102 -11.15 -22.71 -4.63
CA GLU A 1102 -10.08 -21.97 -5.29
C GLU A 1102 -8.99 -21.68 -4.24
N PRO A 1103 -7.74 -22.15 -4.45
CA PRO A 1103 -6.61 -21.84 -3.58
C PRO A 1103 -6.42 -20.32 -3.44
N ASP A 1104 -6.19 -19.81 -2.23
CA ASP A 1104 -5.90 -18.39 -1.99
C ASP A 1104 -4.43 -18.08 -2.34
N MET A 1105 -4.13 -18.13 -3.63
CA MET A 1105 -2.80 -17.82 -4.15
C MET A 1105 -2.43 -16.34 -3.95
N GLU A 1106 -3.42 -15.45 -3.85
CA GLU A 1106 -3.19 -14.03 -3.60
C GLU A 1106 -2.66 -13.83 -2.17
N GLY A 1107 -3.30 -14.43 -1.17
CA GLY A 1107 -2.85 -14.40 0.22
C GLY A 1107 -1.48 -15.04 0.41
N LEU A 1108 -1.23 -16.21 -0.18
CA LEU A 1108 0.08 -16.88 -0.09
C LEU A 1108 1.20 -16.06 -0.75
N ARG A 1109 0.93 -15.38 -1.87
CA ARG A 1109 1.90 -14.47 -2.52
C ARG A 1109 2.15 -13.21 -1.70
N GLU A 1110 1.13 -12.70 -1.03
CA GLU A 1110 1.26 -11.55 -0.13
C GLU A 1110 2.21 -11.88 1.03
N PHE A 1111 2.08 -13.05 1.66
CA PHE A 1111 3.04 -13.48 2.69
C PHE A 1111 4.46 -13.65 2.14
N ALA A 1112 4.60 -14.16 0.91
CA ALA A 1112 5.90 -14.34 0.26
C ALA A 1112 6.61 -13.03 -0.14
N THR A 1113 5.99 -11.86 0.06
CA THR A 1113 6.69 -10.57 -0.03
C THR A 1113 7.65 -10.35 1.13
N LEU A 1114 7.48 -11.08 2.24
CA LEU A 1114 8.37 -11.02 3.40
C LEU A 1114 9.67 -11.79 3.15
N PRO A 1115 10.82 -11.29 3.65
CA PRO A 1115 12.14 -11.87 3.37
C PRO A 1115 12.36 -13.26 4.00
N ASN A 1116 11.62 -13.59 5.05
CA ASN A 1116 11.69 -14.87 5.78
C ASN A 1116 10.60 -15.86 5.34
N VAL A 1117 9.81 -15.55 4.31
CA VAL A 1117 8.75 -16.41 3.78
C VAL A 1117 9.06 -16.77 2.34
N THR A 1118 8.85 -18.02 1.94
CA THR A 1118 9.01 -18.46 0.56
C THR A 1118 7.84 -19.31 0.12
N LEU A 1119 7.34 -19.01 -1.07
CA LEU A 1119 6.30 -19.78 -1.74
C LEU A 1119 6.92 -20.70 -2.78
N LEU A 1120 6.62 -21.99 -2.70
CA LEU A 1120 7.01 -23.00 -3.68
C LEU A 1120 5.77 -23.52 -4.40
N ASP A 1121 5.89 -23.68 -5.71
CA ASP A 1121 4.88 -24.35 -6.52
C ASP A 1121 5.06 -25.88 -6.46
N SER A 1122 3.98 -26.60 -6.75
CA SER A 1122 3.95 -28.07 -6.80
C SER A 1122 4.97 -28.70 -7.77
N GLY A 1123 5.56 -27.92 -8.69
CA GLY A 1123 6.61 -28.34 -9.62
C GLY A 1123 8.05 -28.30 -9.07
N SER A 1124 8.30 -27.56 -8.00
CA SER A 1124 9.65 -27.29 -7.49
C SER A 1124 10.28 -28.47 -6.74
N LYS A 1125 11.61 -28.50 -6.63
CA LYS A 1125 12.34 -29.40 -5.72
C LYS A 1125 12.86 -28.61 -4.52
N LEU A 1126 12.92 -29.25 -3.35
CA LEU A 1126 13.36 -28.61 -2.12
C LEU A 1126 14.47 -29.45 -1.48
N ASP A 1127 15.62 -28.84 -1.21
CA ASP A 1127 16.68 -29.45 -0.41
C ASP A 1127 16.71 -28.80 0.97
N LEU A 1128 16.43 -29.59 2.01
CA LEU A 1128 16.32 -29.08 3.38
C LEU A 1128 17.66 -28.65 3.96
N ALA A 1129 18.76 -29.33 3.56
CA ALA A 1129 20.09 -29.01 4.05
C ALA A 1129 20.62 -27.71 3.42
N ASP A 1130 20.39 -27.49 2.12
CA ASP A 1130 20.73 -26.22 1.46
C ASP A 1130 19.90 -25.06 2.02
N ARG A 1131 18.62 -25.33 2.32
CA ARG A 1131 17.68 -24.28 2.70
C ARG A 1131 17.79 -23.84 4.15
N PHE A 1132 17.78 -24.80 5.08
CA PHE A 1132 17.76 -24.52 6.52
C PHE A 1132 19.08 -24.86 7.21
N GLY A 1133 20.09 -25.31 6.47
CA GLY A 1133 21.42 -25.55 6.98
C GLY A 1133 22.03 -24.26 7.52
N ARG A 1134 22.27 -24.20 8.82
CA ARG A 1134 23.14 -23.15 9.36
C ARG A 1134 24.57 -23.41 8.89
N LYS A 1135 25.23 -22.37 8.38
CA LYS A 1135 26.68 -22.35 8.16
C LYS A 1135 27.40 -22.75 9.45
N GLU A 1136 28.41 -23.60 9.30
CA GLU A 1136 29.26 -24.04 10.40
C GLU A 1136 29.74 -22.83 11.21
N ILE A 1137 29.39 -22.75 12.48
CA ILE A 1137 29.99 -21.78 13.40
C ILE A 1137 31.33 -22.38 13.80
N ILE A 1138 32.40 -21.92 13.15
CA ILE A 1138 33.77 -22.27 13.51
C ILE A 1138 34.24 -21.21 14.52
N LEU A 1139 34.24 -21.57 15.80
CA LEU A 1139 34.81 -20.75 16.85
C LEU A 1139 36.31 -21.04 16.92
N LYS A 1140 37.14 -20.03 16.65
CA LYS A 1140 38.60 -20.11 16.78
C LYS A 1140 39.03 -19.34 18.04
N GLU A 1141 39.52 -20.07 19.03
CA GLU A 1141 40.12 -19.49 20.24
C GLU A 1141 41.65 -19.52 20.07
N LYS A 1142 42.30 -18.35 20.18
CA LYS A 1142 43.76 -18.22 20.12
C LYS A 1142 44.29 -17.86 21.51
N THR A 1143 45.13 -18.71 22.10
CA THR A 1143 45.84 -18.42 23.36
C THR A 1143 47.34 -18.36 23.12
N ILE A 1144 48.01 -17.37 23.73
CA ILE A 1144 49.44 -17.11 23.55
C ILE A 1144 50.15 -17.27 24.90
N HIS A 1145 51.05 -18.23 25.01
CA HIS A 1145 51.88 -18.44 26.20
C HIS A 1145 53.36 -18.19 25.90
N PRO A 1146 54.00 -17.16 26.50
CA PRO A 1146 55.44 -16.95 26.36
C PRO A 1146 56.24 -18.02 27.11
N LEU A 1147 57.14 -18.72 26.41
CA LEU A 1147 57.94 -19.82 26.97
C LEU A 1147 59.21 -19.35 27.71
N TRP A 1148 59.66 -18.12 27.44
CA TRP A 1148 60.86 -17.54 28.05
C TRP A 1148 60.63 -17.05 29.49
N HIS A 1149 59.38 -16.76 29.86
CA HIS A 1149 59.01 -16.25 31.18
C HIS A 1149 58.81 -17.39 32.20
N ASN A 1150 59.76 -18.32 32.27
CA ASN A 1150 59.73 -19.45 33.18
C ASN A 1150 60.94 -19.42 34.12
N GLY A 1151 60.72 -19.65 35.43
CA GLY A 1151 61.76 -19.54 36.46
C GLY A 1151 63.00 -20.43 36.24
N TRP A 1152 62.87 -21.54 35.52
CA TRP A 1152 64.00 -22.44 35.22
C TRP A 1152 64.99 -21.86 34.19
N MET A 1153 64.53 -21.07 33.21
CA MET A 1153 65.42 -20.36 32.28
C MET A 1153 66.32 -19.37 33.02
N PHE A 1154 65.73 -18.62 33.97
CA PHE A 1154 66.47 -17.72 34.84
C PHE A 1154 67.47 -18.48 35.73
N PHE A 1155 67.05 -19.62 36.29
CA PHE A 1155 67.94 -20.49 37.07
C PHE A 1155 69.15 -20.96 36.25
N TRP A 1156 68.98 -21.40 35.01
CA TRP A 1156 70.09 -21.85 34.15
C TRP A 1156 71.04 -20.72 33.78
N MET A 1157 70.53 -19.53 33.45
CA MET A 1157 71.38 -18.35 33.19
C MET A 1157 72.19 -17.97 34.44
N ALA A 1158 71.55 -17.95 35.61
CA ALA A 1158 72.22 -17.69 36.88
C ALA A 1158 73.26 -18.78 37.21
N ALA A 1159 72.92 -20.06 37.02
CA ALA A 1159 73.80 -21.19 37.28
C ALA A 1159 75.05 -21.15 36.38
N LEU A 1160 74.90 -20.86 35.08
CA LEU A 1160 76.05 -20.74 34.16
C LEU A 1160 76.96 -19.57 34.52
N LEU A 1161 76.39 -18.45 34.93
CA LEU A 1161 77.13 -17.27 35.37
C LEU A 1161 77.86 -17.55 36.70
N ILE A 1162 77.21 -18.22 37.64
CA ILE A 1162 77.80 -18.66 38.92
C ILE A 1162 78.91 -19.69 38.66
N LEU A 1163 78.69 -20.68 37.77
CA LEU A 1163 79.70 -21.66 37.38
C LEU A 1163 80.89 -20.99 36.69
N GLU A 1164 80.65 -20.00 35.82
CA GLU A 1164 81.69 -19.18 35.23
C GLU A 1164 82.48 -18.42 36.32
N TRP A 1165 81.81 -17.84 37.31
CA TRP A 1165 82.45 -17.14 38.43
C TRP A 1165 83.23 -18.07 39.36
N ILE A 1166 82.71 -19.26 39.67
CA ILE A 1166 83.40 -20.28 40.46
C ILE A 1166 84.64 -20.77 39.69
N ALA A 1167 84.49 -21.07 38.39
CA ALA A 1167 85.61 -21.44 37.53
C ALA A 1167 86.64 -20.32 37.43
N ARG A 1168 86.23 -19.05 37.40
CA ARG A 1168 87.14 -17.90 37.47
C ARG A 1168 87.85 -17.83 38.83
N ARG A 1169 87.13 -17.98 39.94
CA ARG A 1169 87.68 -17.90 41.30
C ARG A 1169 88.66 -19.03 41.61
N TRP A 1170 88.33 -20.28 41.27
CA TRP A 1170 89.25 -21.42 41.39
C TRP A 1170 90.50 -21.28 40.53
N ASN A 1171 90.40 -20.54 39.43
CA ASN A 1171 91.52 -20.22 38.56
C ASN A 1171 92.18 -18.85 38.86
N ARG A 1172 91.87 -18.20 40.00
CA ARG A 1172 92.43 -16.90 40.44
C ARG A 1172 92.26 -15.76 39.42
N LEU A 1173 91.14 -15.75 38.69
CA LEU A 1173 90.79 -14.72 37.71
C LEU A 1173 89.99 -13.54 38.30
N LEU A 1174 89.44 -13.72 39.51
CA LEU A 1174 88.75 -12.70 40.31
C LEU A 1174 89.69 -12.09 41.36
#